data_AF-A0A2N5ZZB5-F1
#
_entry.id   AF-A0A2N5ZZB5-F1
#
_cell.length_a   1.000
_cell.length_b   1.000
_cell.length_c   1.000
_cell.angle_alpha   90.00
_cell.angle_beta   90.00
_cell.angle_gamma   90.00
#
_symmetry.space_group_name_H-M   'P 1'
#
loop_
_entity.id
_entity.type
_entity.pdbx_description
1 polymer ?
#
loop_
_entity_poly.entity_id
_entity_poly.type
_entity_poly.pdbx_seq_one_letter_code
_entity_poly.pdbx_strand_id
1 'polypeptide(L)'
;MIKRFTLLLIAIIIASVQLFAQQKINIPGIGEIPVAKVGDSYQLQLNKIGTYDFKGTLEPLALEASANIDQLKNVPGFKVMDNMGLQDIFLKISDDGFYINAKADTKGKLKLLTEFLKINEPFIDVSVHIDGTNFALGAALDYSANPKIIEISKKSGTTMRMDKLELLAGNDGIGAGISVKANMMMKPTKWDPELNTVFELSYNLITQEIIASGSMVDTWSNPFGMSKYFDKDAIRLENAALSLGWIPGSPSPTTLGFGVEKANLFSLEFGIMVAISPANGELAFKAHRNKMTMNDMTTIMREGFKLKVPDIFPNDIYIKDAYVLFSPNGGQVGEFEIEQGFALRGDVKFSSMMSGSIDFYASTEKGFYLELDFKQGSLRKEIEKELKKIPALGPVLGQIMKTLELKRIYLMLKADQSLVLSGKTNIHFAVLGQSVVLKAEGSVDPKAIVDKIVNEIKKHGLNQVTEMGKKVAHKVEKAGKASMKVAESAIGTVGKLADEAIIVKDHAFHSKSDCDNKCVPKRAKKLSKPMLKGTNEAVEKFYYDVIPKLSRIVGADEAETKALRSKMVKPEWDKLCTKIDKDWERIIGDRNYVRFYLKPSSAGDGGNKFRKLVRAERDKHKAYRNKLWNKLMTESFVPKPIPEEFNELENIYYVSNAADDLYIDIPGYHFNAQNDKGTKVSMYKRDRGIDRFIKIIPAKEKGYVFIQPQHSDLVLDVAGGSKTAGGKIHLWQWGKDNPSQMFKMISVGGKSNVFYLQAKVSGLYLTNNGSSQSITQQEFARNKNQQWVLEPAFASDMADVPAETYAFKNVMANRYTDVPGPDDKAAGKDAHLTLWDMDHDPDRYNMLIKSHIDDYFFVQPLHSNYVWDIEGGSTKNGAKLQLYDLNRSSAQQFRFVFAGSPMTFYIQHPASEKYLDASHSNINKNGCPIQLWDRHGKENEQWKLTYVPKWQMPPANQSFYVKAAYSNKYWDIGGKGAETNKNGKKLIIWDLDNGGDRKYQFKPSGDHSWIFVQVQNGGRVFDIVGKGGKNGEKIQIWDKTGSNDQKFAIQFTSPTTFVLRTKSWKAIDMRGAKINSNGTDLVEWDTNYSPAQQFQLIYADGPNKGKVFNFLKDK
;
A
#
# COMPACT_ATOMS: atom_id res chain seq x y z
N MET A 1 -74.34 10.37 23.77
CA MET A 1 -75.74 10.45 24.24
C MET A 1 -75.73 11.12 25.62
N ILE A 2 -76.32 12.32 25.77
CA ILE A 2 -77.26 12.75 26.86
C ILE A 2 -76.83 12.41 28.32
N LYS A 3 -76.67 13.28 29.35
CA LYS A 3 -76.98 14.72 29.69
C LYS A 3 -75.81 15.30 30.54
N ARG A 4 -75.53 16.60 30.78
CA ARG A 4 -76.22 17.94 30.84
C ARG A 4 -76.68 18.43 32.25
N PHE A 5 -76.11 19.60 32.65
CA PHE A 5 -76.50 20.57 33.72
C PHE A 5 -76.34 20.14 35.20
N THR A 6 -76.01 21.03 36.15
CA THR A 6 -76.49 22.43 36.38
C THR A 6 -75.39 23.46 36.72
N LEU A 7 -75.71 24.77 36.57
CA LEU A 7 -74.84 25.95 36.75
C LEU A 7 -75.46 26.95 37.75
N LEU A 8 -74.61 27.60 38.57
CA LEU A 8 -74.65 28.99 39.08
C LEU A 8 -75.91 29.57 39.80
N LEU A 9 -75.75 30.16 41.01
CA LEU A 9 -75.97 31.61 41.28
C LEU A 9 -75.69 32.10 42.74
N ILE A 10 -75.19 33.34 42.83
CA ILE A 10 -75.27 34.36 43.92
C ILE A 10 -74.48 34.18 45.25
N ALA A 11 -73.89 35.30 45.70
CA ALA A 11 -73.16 35.50 46.96
C ALA A 11 -73.83 36.58 47.85
N ILE A 12 -73.69 36.47 49.19
CA ILE A 12 -73.94 37.50 50.24
C ILE A 12 -73.68 36.86 51.64
N ILE A 13 -73.15 37.49 52.70
CA ILE A 13 -72.22 38.65 52.86
C ILE A 13 -71.41 38.48 54.18
N ILE A 14 -70.18 39.02 54.21
CA ILE A 14 -69.30 39.50 55.33
C ILE A 14 -69.76 39.33 56.80
N ALA A 15 -68.91 38.74 57.68
CA ALA A 15 -68.31 39.43 58.86
C ALA A 15 -67.40 38.53 59.76
N SER A 16 -66.23 39.07 60.13
CA SER A 16 -65.40 38.80 61.34
C SER A 16 -65.08 37.36 61.81
N VAL A 17 -63.80 37.02 61.96
CA VAL A 17 -63.04 37.08 63.23
C VAL A 17 -61.51 37.12 62.95
N GLN A 18 -60.84 38.13 63.50
CA GLN A 18 -59.40 38.30 63.80
C GLN A 18 -58.32 37.91 62.75
N LEU A 19 -57.60 38.94 62.28
CA LEU A 19 -56.14 38.80 62.09
C LEU A 19 -55.51 38.53 63.46
N PHE A 20 -55.01 37.32 63.67
CA PHE A 20 -53.92 37.13 64.61
C PHE A 20 -52.62 37.52 63.91
N ALA A 21 -51.72 38.20 64.62
CA ALA A 21 -50.36 38.40 64.14
C ALA A 21 -49.72 37.01 63.98
N GLN A 22 -49.49 36.59 62.73
CA GLN A 22 -48.90 35.28 62.44
C GLN A 22 -47.43 35.34 62.88
N GLN A 23 -47.12 34.67 63.99
CA GLN A 23 -45.78 34.66 64.58
C GLN A 23 -44.80 34.17 63.51
N LYS A 24 -43.77 34.96 63.21
CA LYS A 24 -42.70 34.57 62.29
C LYS A 24 -41.52 34.07 63.10
N ILE A 25 -40.81 33.09 62.54
CA ILE A 25 -39.47 32.72 62.97
C ILE A 25 -38.51 32.93 61.81
N ASN A 26 -37.26 33.29 62.10
CA ASN A 26 -36.20 33.30 61.10
C ASN A 26 -35.41 31.99 61.21
N ILE A 27 -35.36 31.23 60.13
CA ILE A 27 -34.60 29.97 60.07
C ILE A 27 -33.35 30.24 59.23
N PRO A 28 -32.13 30.07 59.77
CA PRO A 28 -30.89 30.20 58.99
C PRO A 28 -30.93 29.37 57.70
N GLY A 29 -30.52 29.98 56.58
CA GLY A 29 -30.56 29.39 55.24
C GLY A 29 -31.96 29.29 54.59
N ILE A 30 -33.06 29.46 55.32
CA ILE A 30 -34.43 29.36 54.78
C ILE A 30 -35.14 30.73 54.78
N GLY A 31 -34.85 31.59 55.75
CA GLY A 31 -35.42 32.94 55.90
C GLY A 31 -36.59 33.04 56.89
N GLU A 32 -37.33 34.15 56.83
CA GLU A 32 -38.53 34.36 57.66
C GLU A 32 -39.68 33.44 57.21
N ILE A 33 -40.10 32.52 58.09
CA ILE A 33 -41.23 31.62 57.86
C ILE A 33 -42.39 31.98 58.81
N PRO A 34 -43.62 32.13 58.30
CA PRO A 34 -44.81 32.29 59.13
C PRO A 34 -45.17 30.97 59.81
N VAL A 35 -45.47 31.03 61.10
CA VAL A 35 -45.85 29.88 61.92
C VAL A 35 -47.34 29.94 62.23
N ALA A 36 -48.05 28.83 62.00
CA ALA A 36 -49.44 28.65 62.45
C ALA A 36 -49.50 27.55 63.51
N LYS A 37 -49.96 27.86 64.73
CA LYS A 37 -50.17 26.84 65.76
C LYS A 37 -51.48 26.08 65.48
N VAL A 38 -51.38 24.76 65.33
CA VAL A 38 -52.49 23.84 65.05
C VAL A 38 -52.45 22.75 66.12
N GLY A 39 -53.28 22.90 67.16
CA GLY A 39 -53.24 22.03 68.34
C GLY A 39 -51.90 22.11 69.08
N ASP A 40 -51.30 20.95 69.35
CA ASP A 40 -49.98 20.81 70.00
C ASP A 40 -48.81 20.84 69.00
N SER A 41 -49.01 21.44 67.83
CA SER A 41 -48.00 21.48 66.76
C SER A 41 -48.00 22.81 66.02
N TYR A 42 -46.92 23.08 65.31
CA TYR A 42 -46.67 24.29 64.54
C TYR A 42 -46.57 23.92 63.07
N GLN A 43 -47.55 24.32 62.28
CA GLN A 43 -47.53 24.15 60.83
C GLN A 43 -46.67 25.25 60.20
N LEU A 44 -45.58 24.83 59.54
CA LEU A 44 -44.62 25.70 58.87
C LEU A 44 -44.64 25.42 57.37
N GLN A 45 -44.82 26.46 56.56
CA GLN A 45 -44.67 26.40 55.10
C GLN A 45 -43.25 26.85 54.72
N LEU A 46 -42.34 25.89 54.53
CA LEU A 46 -40.92 26.13 54.25
C LEU A 46 -40.70 26.50 52.77
N ASN A 47 -41.17 27.67 52.34
CA ASN A 47 -41.03 28.18 50.98
C ASN A 47 -41.46 27.16 49.90
N LYS A 48 -40.51 26.71 49.05
CA LYS A 48 -40.74 25.70 47.98
C LYS A 48 -40.52 24.26 48.46
N ILE A 49 -40.04 24.05 49.68
CA ILE A 49 -39.63 22.74 50.24
C ILE A 49 -40.84 21.91 50.69
N GLY A 50 -41.90 22.58 51.16
CA GLY A 50 -43.15 21.93 51.55
C GLY A 50 -43.74 22.51 52.84
N THR A 51 -44.87 21.93 53.27
CA THR A 51 -45.54 22.25 54.54
C THR A 51 -45.41 21.06 55.47
N TYR A 52 -44.98 21.30 56.71
CA TYR A 52 -44.74 20.27 57.72
C TYR A 52 -45.25 20.73 59.08
N ASP A 53 -45.69 19.78 59.91
CA ASP A 53 -46.21 20.03 61.25
C ASP A 53 -45.14 19.65 62.29
N PHE A 54 -44.53 20.66 62.92
CA PHE A 54 -43.45 20.53 63.89
C PHE A 54 -43.94 20.56 65.34
N LYS A 55 -43.21 19.93 66.26
CA LYS A 55 -43.39 20.01 67.71
C LYS A 55 -42.14 20.57 68.37
N GLY A 56 -42.29 21.24 69.51
CA GLY A 56 -41.18 21.79 70.27
C GLY A 56 -41.41 23.23 70.72
N THR A 57 -40.35 24.02 70.81
CA THR A 57 -40.38 25.42 71.26
C THR A 57 -39.97 26.38 70.14
N LEU A 58 -40.57 27.58 70.15
CA LEU A 58 -40.15 28.68 69.27
C LEU A 58 -39.08 29.57 69.92
N GLU A 59 -39.01 29.57 71.26
CA GLU A 59 -38.01 30.30 72.06
C GLU A 59 -37.55 29.40 73.24
N PRO A 60 -36.30 28.89 73.24
CA PRO A 60 -35.36 28.88 72.11
C PRO A 60 -35.94 28.09 70.93
N LEU A 61 -35.44 28.35 69.71
CA LEU A 61 -35.93 27.69 68.51
C LEU A 61 -35.44 26.24 68.50
N ALA A 62 -36.35 25.31 68.77
CA ALA A 62 -36.10 23.88 68.77
C ALA A 62 -37.38 23.17 68.33
N LEU A 63 -37.49 22.92 67.03
CA LEU A 63 -38.65 22.32 66.39
C LEU A 63 -38.27 21.02 65.68
N GLU A 64 -39.03 19.95 65.93
CA GLU A 64 -38.82 18.63 65.32
C GLU A 64 -40.10 18.09 64.68
N ALA A 65 -39.98 17.47 63.51
CA ALA A 65 -41.08 16.78 62.83
C ALA A 65 -40.59 15.44 62.25
N SER A 66 -41.35 14.36 62.44
CA SER A 66 -41.11 13.12 61.70
C SER A 66 -41.64 13.25 60.27
N ALA A 67 -40.87 12.77 59.30
CA ALA A 67 -41.26 12.74 57.90
C ALA A 67 -41.06 11.34 57.29
N ASN A 68 -41.62 11.12 56.10
CA ASN A 68 -41.27 10.00 55.24
C ASN A 68 -40.59 10.52 53.95
N ILE A 69 -39.95 9.61 53.20
CA ILE A 69 -39.17 9.98 52.01
C ILE A 69 -40.03 10.67 50.93
N ASP A 70 -41.30 10.27 50.77
CA ASP A 70 -42.22 10.87 49.80
C ASP A 70 -42.53 12.35 50.10
N GLN A 71 -42.49 12.77 51.37
CA GLN A 71 -42.68 14.17 51.76
C GLN A 71 -41.46 15.03 51.37
N LEU A 72 -40.26 14.45 51.28
CA LEU A 72 -39.03 15.18 50.96
C LEU A 72 -38.85 15.51 49.47
N LYS A 73 -39.82 15.20 48.59
CA LYS A 73 -39.69 15.33 47.12
C LYS A 73 -39.26 16.70 46.60
N ASN A 74 -39.55 17.77 47.34
CA ASN A 74 -39.20 19.15 46.98
C ASN A 74 -37.98 19.69 47.75
N VAL A 75 -37.35 18.87 48.60
CA VAL A 75 -36.14 19.23 49.34
C VAL A 75 -34.92 19.17 48.41
N PRO A 76 -33.99 20.14 48.46
CA PRO A 76 -32.70 20.04 47.80
C PRO A 76 -32.00 18.71 48.13
N GLY A 77 -31.49 18.02 47.10
CA GLY A 77 -30.85 16.71 47.28
C GLY A 77 -31.79 15.51 47.38
N PHE A 78 -33.11 15.67 47.21
CA PHE A 78 -34.09 14.56 47.30
C PHE A 78 -33.65 13.27 46.59
N LYS A 79 -33.18 13.34 45.33
CA LYS A 79 -32.75 12.15 44.59
C LYS A 79 -31.56 11.42 45.21
N VAL A 80 -30.69 12.12 45.95
CA VAL A 80 -29.59 11.49 46.68
C VAL A 80 -30.15 10.80 47.92
N MET A 81 -31.00 11.49 48.69
CA MET A 81 -31.66 10.94 49.89
C MET A 81 -32.53 9.70 49.58
N ASP A 82 -33.33 9.76 48.51
CA ASP A 82 -34.17 8.66 48.03
C ASP A 82 -33.34 7.44 47.59
N ASN A 83 -32.28 7.67 46.80
CA ASN A 83 -31.37 6.59 46.40
C ASN A 83 -30.41 6.12 47.51
N MET A 84 -30.28 6.84 48.63
CA MET A 84 -29.64 6.35 49.86
C MET A 84 -30.59 5.49 50.71
N GLY A 85 -31.89 5.48 50.43
CA GLY A 85 -32.89 4.73 51.18
C GLY A 85 -33.01 5.20 52.63
N LEU A 86 -33.15 6.51 52.84
CA LEU A 86 -33.30 7.07 54.19
C LEU A 86 -34.57 6.57 54.89
N GLN A 87 -34.40 6.15 56.13
CA GLN A 87 -35.42 5.69 57.09
C GLN A 87 -35.30 6.52 58.38
N ASP A 88 -36.26 6.40 59.31
CA ASP A 88 -36.28 7.13 60.58
C ASP A 88 -35.99 8.65 60.40
N ILE A 89 -36.70 9.30 59.47
CA ILE A 89 -36.42 10.68 59.05
C ILE A 89 -37.01 11.68 60.05
N PHE A 90 -36.15 12.50 60.63
CA PHE A 90 -36.48 13.62 61.51
C PHE A 90 -36.00 14.93 60.89
N LEU A 91 -36.95 15.83 60.67
CA LEU A 91 -36.73 17.23 60.33
C LEU A 91 -36.48 18.00 61.62
N LYS A 92 -35.35 18.71 61.73
CA LYS A 92 -35.00 19.55 62.88
C LYS A 92 -34.74 20.98 62.42
N ILE A 93 -35.42 21.93 63.03
CA ILE A 93 -35.16 23.37 62.89
C ILE A 93 -34.65 23.87 64.24
N SER A 94 -33.53 24.58 64.21
CA SER A 94 -32.92 25.22 65.38
C SER A 94 -32.25 26.55 65.02
N ASP A 95 -31.74 27.26 66.03
CA ASP A 95 -30.93 28.47 65.85
C ASP A 95 -29.69 28.26 64.95
N ASP A 96 -29.25 27.00 64.78
CA ASP A 96 -28.17 26.58 63.87
C ASP A 96 -28.61 26.35 62.41
N GLY A 97 -29.91 26.33 62.09
CA GLY A 97 -30.43 26.08 60.73
C GLY A 97 -31.44 24.93 60.61
N PHE A 98 -31.66 24.46 59.37
CA PHE A 98 -32.60 23.38 59.04
C PHE A 98 -31.85 22.09 58.66
N TYR A 99 -32.11 21.02 59.41
CA TYR A 99 -31.44 19.73 59.29
C TYR A 99 -32.44 18.60 59.05
N ILE A 100 -31.99 17.57 58.34
CA ILE A 100 -32.69 16.29 58.18
C ILE A 100 -31.76 15.22 58.73
N ASN A 101 -32.12 14.66 59.88
CA ASN A 101 -31.43 13.53 60.49
C ASN A 101 -32.18 12.26 60.12
N ALA A 102 -31.46 11.25 59.65
CA ALA A 102 -32.06 10.00 59.17
C ALA A 102 -31.07 8.84 59.23
N LYS A 103 -31.57 7.63 59.04
CA LYS A 103 -30.78 6.40 58.93
C LYS A 103 -30.75 5.92 57.49
N ALA A 104 -29.58 5.88 56.88
CA ALA A 104 -29.42 5.31 55.53
C ALA A 104 -29.37 3.78 55.56
N ASP A 105 -30.14 3.13 54.70
CA ASP A 105 -30.23 1.67 54.61
C ASP A 105 -28.95 1.05 53.99
N THR A 106 -28.21 0.33 54.83
CA THR A 106 -26.97 -0.36 54.44
C THR A 106 -27.20 -1.65 53.65
N LYS A 107 -28.42 -2.17 53.59
CA LYS A 107 -28.78 -3.44 52.94
C LYS A 107 -29.50 -3.25 51.61
N GLY A 108 -30.05 -2.06 51.39
CA GLY A 108 -30.65 -1.60 50.13
C GLY A 108 -29.61 -1.09 49.13
N LYS A 109 -29.74 0.17 48.72
CA LYS A 109 -28.94 0.77 47.64
C LYS A 109 -27.46 1.00 47.99
N LEU A 110 -27.13 1.13 49.28
CA LEU A 110 -25.76 1.27 49.76
C LEU A 110 -25.02 -0.08 49.92
N LYS A 111 -25.71 -1.22 49.72
CA LYS A 111 -25.19 -2.56 50.01
C LYS A 111 -23.80 -2.86 49.44
N LEU A 112 -23.54 -2.53 48.17
CA LEU A 112 -22.24 -2.82 47.57
C LEU A 112 -21.12 -1.95 48.15
N LEU A 113 -21.42 -0.70 48.55
CA LEU A 113 -20.47 0.18 49.22
C LEU A 113 -20.20 -0.29 50.66
N THR A 114 -21.22 -0.71 51.40
CA THR A 114 -21.08 -1.20 52.78
C THR A 114 -20.40 -2.56 52.84
N GLU A 115 -20.69 -3.47 51.90
CA GLU A 115 -19.96 -4.73 51.73
C GLU A 115 -18.48 -4.49 51.38
N PHE A 116 -18.18 -3.58 50.45
CA PHE A 116 -16.79 -3.22 50.09
C PHE A 116 -16.01 -2.64 51.28
N LEU A 117 -16.61 -1.71 52.03
CA LEU A 117 -16.00 -1.07 53.20
C LEU A 117 -16.07 -1.91 54.48
N LYS A 118 -16.68 -3.11 54.45
CA LYS A 118 -16.90 -4.00 55.60
C LYS A 118 -17.65 -3.33 56.76
N ILE A 119 -18.67 -2.55 56.41
CA ILE A 119 -19.62 -1.92 57.34
C ILE A 119 -20.77 -2.93 57.57
N ASN A 120 -20.85 -3.45 58.79
CA ASN A 120 -21.83 -4.48 59.17
C ASN A 120 -23.08 -3.90 59.86
N GLU A 121 -23.05 -2.62 60.24
CA GLU A 121 -24.15 -2.00 60.98
C GLU A 121 -25.40 -1.90 60.10
N PRO A 122 -26.61 -2.09 60.66
CA PRO A 122 -27.83 -2.14 59.86
C PRO A 122 -28.16 -0.80 59.19
N PHE A 123 -27.70 0.31 59.75
CA PHE A 123 -27.93 1.66 59.26
C PHE A 123 -26.67 2.52 59.44
N ILE A 124 -26.56 3.59 58.65
CA ILE A 124 -25.60 4.68 58.89
C ILE A 124 -26.41 5.91 59.30
N ASP A 125 -26.09 6.51 60.44
CA ASP A 125 -26.68 7.79 60.84
C ASP A 125 -26.18 8.91 59.93
N VAL A 126 -27.11 9.67 59.37
CA VAL A 126 -26.88 10.71 58.37
C VAL A 126 -27.53 12.00 58.83
N SER A 127 -26.80 13.11 58.73
CA SER A 127 -27.34 14.45 58.87
C SER A 127 -27.20 15.22 57.55
N VAL A 128 -28.28 15.88 57.13
CA VAL A 128 -28.31 16.72 55.93
C VAL A 128 -28.67 18.14 56.36
N HIS A 129 -27.76 19.10 56.18
CA HIS A 129 -28.05 20.51 56.38
C HIS A 129 -28.64 21.12 55.09
N ILE A 130 -29.70 21.91 55.19
CA ILE A 130 -30.42 22.51 54.06
C ILE A 130 -30.33 24.04 54.14
N ASP A 131 -29.81 24.66 53.08
CA ASP A 131 -29.64 26.11 52.94
C ASP A 131 -30.18 26.56 51.57
N GLY A 132 -31.40 27.09 51.56
CA GLY A 132 -32.09 27.59 50.37
C GLY A 132 -32.29 26.52 49.29
N THR A 133 -31.42 26.53 48.27
CA THR A 133 -31.38 25.55 47.18
C THR A 133 -30.22 24.55 47.28
N ASN A 134 -29.37 24.70 48.29
CA ASN A 134 -28.20 23.87 48.55
C ASN A 134 -28.52 22.85 49.65
N PHE A 135 -27.76 21.75 49.67
CA PHE A 135 -27.72 20.81 50.79
C PHE A 135 -26.28 20.36 51.03
N ALA A 136 -25.97 20.01 52.29
CA ALA A 136 -24.71 19.40 52.67
C ALA A 136 -24.98 18.10 53.41
N LEU A 137 -24.45 16.98 52.89
CA LEU A 137 -24.52 15.66 53.51
C LEU A 137 -23.31 15.48 54.42
N GLY A 138 -23.56 15.05 55.67
CA GLY A 138 -22.52 14.67 56.62
C GLY A 138 -22.86 13.36 57.33
N ALA A 139 -21.94 12.40 57.26
CA ALA A 139 -21.89 11.24 58.14
C ALA A 139 -20.44 10.80 58.30
N ALA A 140 -20.04 10.39 59.50
CA ALA A 140 -18.67 9.96 59.78
C ALA A 140 -18.68 8.68 60.62
N LEU A 141 -17.80 7.74 60.27
CA LEU A 141 -17.57 6.51 61.01
C LEU A 141 -16.09 6.43 61.38
N ASP A 142 -15.82 6.46 62.68
CA ASP A 142 -14.47 6.37 63.24
C ASP A 142 -14.15 4.91 63.59
N TYR A 143 -13.08 4.39 63.00
CA TYR A 143 -12.58 3.03 63.22
C TYR A 143 -11.18 3.02 63.85
N SER A 144 -10.68 4.17 64.35
CA SER A 144 -9.32 4.31 64.87
C SER A 144 -8.95 3.30 65.96
N ALA A 145 -9.91 2.93 66.81
CA ALA A 145 -9.73 1.91 67.85
C ALA A 145 -9.75 0.45 67.31
N ASN A 146 -10.36 0.19 66.15
CA ASN A 146 -10.45 -1.14 65.51
C ASN A 146 -10.50 -1.01 63.97
N PRO A 147 -9.35 -0.76 63.31
CA PRO A 147 -9.29 -0.49 61.87
C PRO A 147 -9.90 -1.59 61.00
N LYS A 148 -10.58 -1.19 59.91
CA LYS A 148 -11.17 -2.13 58.95
C LYS A 148 -10.15 -2.52 57.89
N ILE A 149 -9.80 -3.80 57.82
CA ILE A 149 -8.91 -4.34 56.77
C ILE A 149 -9.76 -4.91 55.63
N ILE A 150 -9.75 -4.22 54.50
CA ILE A 150 -10.37 -4.64 53.24
C ILE A 150 -9.36 -5.52 52.48
N GLU A 151 -9.77 -6.73 52.10
CA GLU A 151 -8.95 -7.64 51.29
C GLU A 151 -9.32 -7.39 49.82
N ILE A 152 -8.40 -6.77 49.07
CA ILE A 152 -8.63 -6.33 47.70
C ILE A 152 -8.35 -7.45 46.70
N SER A 153 -7.34 -8.29 46.96
CA SER A 153 -7.16 -9.55 46.24
C SER A 153 -6.34 -10.55 47.04
N LYS A 154 -6.92 -11.73 47.27
CA LYS A 154 -6.29 -12.87 47.92
C LYS A 154 -5.10 -13.45 47.14
N LYS A 155 -5.09 -13.27 45.81
CA LYS A 155 -4.06 -13.83 44.91
C LYS A 155 -2.73 -13.09 45.02
N SER A 156 -2.77 -11.75 44.99
CA SER A 156 -1.61 -10.87 45.23
C SER A 156 -1.35 -10.62 46.73
N GLY A 157 -2.36 -10.80 47.58
CA GLY A 157 -2.33 -10.40 48.99
C GLY A 157 -2.42 -8.87 49.15
N THR A 158 -3.17 -8.21 48.26
CA THR A 158 -3.40 -6.76 48.31
C THR A 158 -4.44 -6.45 49.37
N THR A 159 -4.14 -5.54 50.29
CA THR A 159 -5.06 -5.12 51.36
C THR A 159 -5.07 -3.60 51.53
N MET A 160 -6.21 -3.05 51.97
CA MET A 160 -6.33 -1.66 52.40
C MET A 160 -6.84 -1.62 53.84
N ARG A 161 -6.15 -0.91 54.72
CA ARG A 161 -6.53 -0.68 56.12
C ARG A 161 -7.14 0.72 56.22
N MET A 162 -8.35 0.81 56.78
CA MET A 162 -9.12 2.05 56.89
C MET A 162 -9.36 2.41 58.36
N ASP A 163 -8.96 3.63 58.74
CA ASP A 163 -9.03 4.13 60.12
C ASP A 163 -10.20 5.09 60.35
N LYS A 164 -10.60 5.84 59.31
CA LYS A 164 -11.71 6.80 59.38
C LYS A 164 -12.39 6.91 58.02
N LEU A 165 -13.71 7.04 58.04
CA LEU A 165 -14.57 7.22 56.87
C LEU A 165 -15.44 8.47 57.05
N GLU A 166 -15.49 9.33 56.03
CA GLU A 166 -16.35 10.51 55.97
C GLU A 166 -17.18 10.49 54.68
N LEU A 167 -18.51 10.50 54.78
CA LEU A 167 -19.44 10.65 53.65
C LEU A 167 -19.71 12.14 53.41
N LEU A 168 -19.56 12.59 52.17
CA LEU A 168 -19.68 13.97 51.73
C LEU A 168 -20.63 14.08 50.53
N ALA A 169 -21.36 15.18 50.42
CA ALA A 169 -22.19 15.47 49.26
C ALA A 169 -21.31 15.78 48.04
N GLY A 170 -21.45 14.98 46.97
CA GLY A 170 -20.93 15.31 45.64
C GLY A 170 -22.01 15.98 44.79
N ASN A 171 -21.66 17.06 44.08
CA ASN A 171 -22.51 17.65 43.04
C ASN A 171 -21.71 17.80 41.74
N ASP A 172 -21.51 16.67 41.06
CA ASP A 172 -20.78 16.52 39.80
C ASP A 172 -21.67 16.65 38.55
N GLY A 173 -22.97 16.91 38.74
CA GLY A 173 -23.92 17.23 37.67
C GLY A 173 -24.35 16.06 36.77
N ILE A 174 -23.88 14.83 37.03
CA ILE A 174 -24.15 13.64 36.20
C ILE A 174 -24.68 12.47 37.05
N GLY A 175 -25.82 12.71 37.72
CA GLY A 175 -26.53 11.68 38.48
C GLY A 175 -26.30 11.74 39.99
N ALA A 176 -26.97 10.85 40.73
CA ALA A 176 -26.92 10.84 42.20
C ALA A 176 -25.68 10.09 42.70
N GLY A 177 -24.53 10.76 42.75
CA GLY A 177 -23.31 10.25 43.39
C GLY A 177 -23.19 10.68 44.86
N ILE A 178 -22.40 9.93 45.63
CA ILE A 178 -21.85 10.37 46.92
C ILE A 178 -20.32 10.30 46.87
N SER A 179 -19.64 11.31 47.42
CA SER A 179 -18.19 11.26 47.63
C SER A 179 -17.92 10.77 49.05
N VAL A 180 -16.81 10.05 49.21
CA VAL A 180 -16.45 9.33 50.42
C VAL A 180 -14.95 9.49 50.61
N LYS A 181 -14.56 10.24 51.64
CA LYS A 181 -13.15 10.50 51.95
C LYS A 181 -12.65 9.51 52.99
N ALA A 182 -11.50 8.89 52.74
CA ALA A 182 -10.90 7.92 53.65
C ALA A 182 -9.38 8.09 53.72
N ASN A 183 -8.85 8.10 54.95
CA ASN A 183 -7.43 7.87 55.19
C ASN A 183 -7.20 6.36 55.23
N MET A 184 -6.34 5.85 54.36
CA MET A 184 -6.14 4.41 54.18
C MET A 184 -4.65 4.08 54.10
N MET A 185 -4.22 2.99 54.72
CA MET A 185 -2.91 2.41 54.42
C MET A 185 -3.11 1.29 53.41
N MET A 186 -2.35 1.30 52.32
CA MET A 186 -2.45 0.26 51.29
C MET A 186 -1.21 -0.61 51.30
N LYS A 187 -1.41 -1.93 51.31
CA LYS A 187 -0.37 -2.92 51.07
C LYS A 187 -0.54 -3.49 49.66
N PRO A 188 0.26 -3.07 48.65
CA PRO A 188 0.02 -3.43 47.25
C PRO A 188 0.08 -4.94 46.97
N THR A 189 0.99 -5.66 47.62
CA THR A 189 1.05 -7.13 47.63
C THR A 189 1.51 -7.67 48.98
N LYS A 190 1.41 -8.98 49.19
CA LYS A 190 1.95 -9.65 50.38
C LYS A 190 3.46 -9.44 50.61
N TRP A 191 4.22 -9.04 49.58
CA TRP A 191 5.67 -8.80 49.65
C TRP A 191 6.06 -7.34 49.92
N ASP A 192 5.11 -6.41 49.78
CA ASP A 192 5.34 -4.98 49.95
C ASP A 192 5.16 -4.53 51.41
N PRO A 193 5.73 -3.37 51.81
CA PRO A 193 5.31 -2.69 53.03
C PRO A 193 3.85 -2.19 52.94
N GLU A 194 3.25 -1.84 54.07
CA GLU A 194 2.10 -0.93 54.06
C GLU A 194 2.59 0.48 53.70
N LEU A 195 1.90 1.13 52.78
CA LEU A 195 2.17 2.47 52.28
C LEU A 195 1.10 3.42 52.80
N ASN A 196 1.51 4.59 53.28
CA ASN A 196 0.57 5.62 53.69
C ASN A 196 -0.09 6.29 52.47
N THR A 197 -1.43 6.34 52.43
CA THR A 197 -2.19 6.86 51.29
C THR A 197 -3.41 7.69 51.72
N VAL A 198 -3.81 8.63 50.88
CA VAL A 198 -5.07 9.39 51.04
C VAL A 198 -5.96 9.07 49.84
N PHE A 199 -7.21 8.70 50.09
CA PHE A 199 -8.17 8.32 49.05
C PHE A 199 -9.45 9.15 49.13
N GLU A 200 -9.96 9.52 47.94
CA GLU A 200 -11.33 9.95 47.72
C GLU A 200 -12.02 8.93 46.80
N LEU A 201 -13.13 8.40 47.28
CA LEU A 201 -13.97 7.40 46.64
C LEU A 201 -15.28 8.06 46.20
N SER A 202 -15.70 7.84 44.97
CA SER A 202 -17.02 8.22 44.48
C SER A 202 -17.85 6.96 44.24
N TYR A 203 -19.05 6.92 44.85
CA TYR A 203 -20.03 5.84 44.64
C TYR A 203 -21.26 6.38 43.90
N ASN A 204 -21.57 5.78 42.76
CA ASN A 204 -22.76 6.14 41.98
C ASN A 204 -23.97 5.38 42.52
N LEU A 205 -24.97 6.07 43.09
CA LEU A 205 -26.15 5.40 43.69
C LEU A 205 -27.06 4.71 42.65
N ILE A 206 -26.86 4.97 41.35
CA ILE A 206 -27.64 4.40 40.24
C ILE A 206 -26.91 3.22 39.59
N THR A 207 -25.66 3.40 39.15
CA THR A 207 -24.86 2.32 38.51
C THR A 207 -24.18 1.40 39.52
N GLN A 208 -24.07 1.82 40.78
CA GLN A 208 -23.36 1.14 41.88
C GLN A 208 -21.86 0.92 41.62
N GLU A 209 -21.28 1.67 40.69
CA GLU A 209 -19.83 1.69 40.44
C GLU A 209 -19.11 2.46 41.56
N ILE A 210 -17.94 1.96 41.96
CA ILE A 210 -16.99 2.68 42.83
C ILE A 210 -15.77 3.06 41.98
N ILE A 211 -15.43 4.34 42.01
CA ILE A 211 -14.18 4.88 41.47
C ILE A 211 -13.44 5.52 42.63
N ALA A 212 -12.15 5.24 42.79
CA ALA A 212 -11.30 5.95 43.74
C ALA A 212 -10.16 6.66 43.02
N SER A 213 -9.80 7.83 43.53
CA SER A 213 -8.51 8.47 43.23
C SER A 213 -7.82 8.86 44.53
N GLY A 214 -6.50 8.99 44.50
CA GLY A 214 -5.74 9.24 45.73
C GLY A 214 -4.27 9.52 45.47
N SER A 215 -3.49 9.58 46.54
CA SER A 215 -2.03 9.69 46.47
C SER A 215 -1.33 8.88 47.55
N MET A 216 -0.16 8.35 47.19
CA MET A 216 0.82 7.76 48.09
C MET A 216 1.77 8.84 48.60
N VAL A 217 1.87 8.98 49.91
CA VAL A 217 2.69 10.00 50.59
C VAL A 217 3.99 9.43 51.18
N ASP A 218 4.32 8.19 50.82
CA ASP A 218 5.46 7.41 51.32
C ASP A 218 6.43 7.05 50.17
N THR A 219 7.60 6.50 50.48
CA THR A 219 8.58 5.97 49.52
C THR A 219 8.45 4.46 49.40
N TRP A 220 7.86 3.98 48.30
CA TRP A 220 7.73 2.54 48.03
C TRP A 220 9.07 1.97 47.54
N SER A 221 9.85 1.48 48.50
CA SER A 221 11.12 0.78 48.29
C SER A 221 10.90 -0.73 48.11
N ASN A 222 11.66 -1.36 47.22
CA ASN A 222 11.55 -2.79 46.90
C ASN A 222 10.12 -3.23 46.47
N PRO A 223 9.52 -2.57 45.46
CA PRO A 223 8.18 -2.94 45.00
C PRO A 223 8.10 -4.40 44.56
N PHE A 224 6.97 -5.04 44.83
CA PHE A 224 6.66 -6.44 44.50
C PHE A 224 7.65 -7.48 45.04
N GLY A 225 8.47 -7.13 46.03
CA GLY A 225 9.54 -7.99 46.54
C GLY A 225 10.64 -8.26 45.50
N MET A 226 10.88 -7.31 44.58
CA MET A 226 11.81 -7.47 43.46
C MET A 226 13.29 -7.64 43.85
N SER A 227 13.65 -7.44 45.12
CA SER A 227 14.95 -7.77 45.71
C SER A 227 15.36 -9.25 45.56
N LYS A 228 14.48 -10.11 45.03
CA LYS A 228 14.79 -11.48 44.59
C LYS A 228 15.47 -11.55 43.22
N TYR A 229 15.37 -10.49 42.41
CA TYR A 229 15.86 -10.42 41.03
C TYR A 229 17.06 -9.47 40.86
N PHE A 230 17.24 -8.52 41.78
CA PHE A 230 18.31 -7.51 41.80
C PHE A 230 18.49 -6.89 43.20
N ASP A 231 19.41 -5.93 43.37
CA ASP A 231 19.68 -5.27 44.67
C ASP A 231 18.45 -4.56 45.28
N LYS A 232 18.29 -4.64 46.60
CA LYS A 232 17.09 -4.18 47.34
C LYS A 232 16.68 -2.72 47.09
N ASP A 233 17.65 -1.84 46.83
CA ASP A 233 17.45 -0.41 46.60
C ASP A 233 17.44 -0.01 45.11
N ALA A 234 17.52 -0.98 44.19
CA ALA A 234 17.60 -0.70 42.77
C ALA A 234 16.31 -0.11 42.17
N ILE A 235 15.17 -0.19 42.85
CA ILE A 235 13.94 0.52 42.46
C ILE A 235 13.30 1.20 43.67
N ARG A 236 13.04 2.50 43.54
CA ARG A 236 12.30 3.32 44.51
C ARG A 236 11.25 4.17 43.79
N LEU A 237 10.01 4.12 44.27
CA LEU A 237 8.89 4.92 43.76
C LEU A 237 8.43 5.92 44.83
N GLU A 238 8.22 7.17 44.43
CA GLU A 238 7.85 8.28 45.33
C GLU A 238 6.66 9.05 44.74
N ASN A 239 5.84 9.68 45.58
CA ASN A 239 4.76 10.60 45.16
C ASN A 239 3.81 10.03 44.08
N ALA A 240 3.29 8.81 44.30
CA ALA A 240 2.44 8.13 43.33
C ALA A 240 0.99 8.64 43.39
N ALA A 241 0.41 9.03 42.25
CA ALA A 241 -1.03 9.16 42.12
C ALA A 241 -1.68 7.77 42.04
N LEU A 242 -2.80 7.58 42.72
CA LEU A 242 -3.50 6.30 42.85
C LEU A 242 -4.84 6.34 42.13
N SER A 243 -5.23 5.24 41.51
CA SER A 243 -6.58 5.06 40.95
C SER A 243 -7.10 3.65 41.18
N LEU A 244 -8.40 3.52 41.47
CA LEU A 244 -9.09 2.25 41.65
C LEU A 244 -10.43 2.28 40.89
N GLY A 245 -10.76 1.19 40.20
CA GLY A 245 -12.06 0.99 39.58
C GLY A 245 -12.70 -0.31 40.04
N TRP A 246 -13.99 -0.27 40.39
CA TRP A 246 -14.78 -1.44 40.73
C TRP A 246 -16.21 -1.34 40.18
N ILE A 247 -16.66 -2.43 39.58
CA ILE A 247 -17.93 -2.54 38.86
C ILE A 247 -18.77 -3.65 39.52
N PRO A 248 -20.10 -3.48 39.68
CA PRO A 248 -20.96 -4.47 40.32
C PRO A 248 -20.81 -5.90 39.78
N GLY A 249 -20.78 -6.86 40.69
CA GLY A 249 -20.64 -8.29 40.38
C GLY A 249 -19.18 -8.77 40.26
N SER A 250 -18.19 -7.88 40.27
CA SER A 250 -16.77 -8.29 40.33
C SER A 250 -16.37 -8.63 41.78
N PRO A 251 -15.72 -9.79 42.07
CA PRO A 251 -15.33 -10.18 43.42
C PRO A 251 -14.16 -9.36 44.00
N SER A 252 -13.54 -8.50 43.18
CA SER A 252 -12.46 -7.57 43.54
C SER A 252 -12.47 -6.38 42.56
N PRO A 253 -11.79 -5.26 42.87
CA PRO A 253 -11.52 -4.19 41.91
C PRO A 253 -10.97 -4.71 40.57
N THR A 254 -11.43 -4.12 39.49
CA THR A 254 -11.04 -4.49 38.11
C THR A 254 -9.73 -3.82 37.70
N THR A 255 -9.41 -2.65 38.27
CA THR A 255 -8.13 -1.96 38.08
C THR A 255 -7.65 -1.31 39.38
N LEU A 256 -6.33 -1.33 39.60
CA LEU A 256 -5.62 -0.57 40.63
C LEU A 256 -4.31 -0.01 40.02
N GLY A 257 -4.27 1.30 39.78
CA GLY A 257 -3.14 1.97 39.12
C GLY A 257 -2.32 2.84 40.07
N PHE A 258 -1.02 2.93 39.82
CA PHE A 258 -0.13 3.95 40.39
C PHE A 258 0.52 4.71 39.23
N GLY A 259 0.15 5.99 39.05
CA GLY A 259 0.82 6.91 38.15
C GLY A 259 1.95 7.62 38.90
N VAL A 260 3.19 7.40 38.51
CA VAL A 260 4.37 7.95 39.17
C VAL A 260 5.13 8.85 38.19
N GLU A 261 5.23 10.14 38.49
CA GLU A 261 5.82 11.11 37.54
C GLU A 261 7.29 10.78 37.24
N LYS A 262 8.05 10.41 38.28
CA LYS A 262 9.47 10.05 38.23
C LYS A 262 9.78 8.97 39.26
N ALA A 263 10.58 7.97 38.86
CA ALA A 263 11.14 6.96 39.76
C ALA A 263 12.62 6.71 39.47
N ASN A 264 13.35 6.25 40.49
CA ASN A 264 14.75 5.86 40.35
C ASN A 264 14.83 4.35 40.17
N LEU A 265 15.32 3.92 38.99
CA LEU A 265 15.57 2.53 38.62
C LEU A 265 17.06 2.40 38.27
N PHE A 266 17.81 1.57 38.99
CA PHE A 266 19.26 1.34 38.80
C PHE A 266 20.06 2.65 38.72
N SER A 267 19.84 3.57 39.67
CA SER A 267 20.46 4.90 39.72
C SER A 267 20.10 5.85 38.55
N LEU A 268 19.06 5.53 37.77
CA LEU A 268 18.59 6.32 36.64
C LEU A 268 17.12 6.72 36.82
N GLU A 269 16.80 8.00 36.59
CA GLU A 269 15.43 8.50 36.58
C GLU A 269 14.63 8.00 35.34
N PHE A 270 13.42 7.49 35.55
CA PHE A 270 12.45 7.14 34.51
C PHE A 270 11.06 7.71 34.87
N GLY A 271 10.24 8.04 33.88
CA GLY A 271 8.79 8.20 34.09
C GLY A 271 8.12 6.83 34.08
N ILE A 272 7.23 6.52 35.03
CA ILE A 272 6.76 5.14 35.24
C ILE A 272 5.24 5.07 35.52
N MET A 273 4.61 4.10 34.87
CA MET A 273 3.25 3.67 35.20
C MET A 273 3.31 2.27 35.79
N VAL A 274 2.69 2.09 36.95
CA VAL A 274 2.51 0.78 37.58
C VAL A 274 1.03 0.42 37.48
N ALA A 275 0.74 -0.79 37.00
CA ALA A 275 -0.61 -1.29 36.85
C ALA A 275 -0.74 -2.63 37.59
N ILE A 276 -1.73 -2.70 38.49
CA ILE A 276 -2.14 -3.92 39.17
C ILE A 276 -3.55 -4.24 38.68
N SER A 277 -3.79 -5.49 38.30
CA SER A 277 -5.12 -6.04 38.08
C SER A 277 -5.41 -7.04 39.20
N PRO A 278 -6.07 -6.60 40.30
CA PRO A 278 -6.29 -7.45 41.46
C PRO A 278 -7.14 -8.70 41.13
N ALA A 279 -8.10 -8.55 40.21
CA ALA A 279 -8.97 -9.62 39.72
C ALA A 279 -8.21 -10.71 38.95
N ASN A 280 -7.29 -10.32 38.05
CA ASN A 280 -6.52 -11.30 37.26
C ASN A 280 -5.28 -11.79 38.03
N GLY A 281 -4.82 -11.06 39.04
CA GLY A 281 -3.52 -11.27 39.71
C GLY A 281 -2.33 -10.91 38.83
N GLU A 282 -2.55 -10.05 37.83
CA GLU A 282 -1.50 -9.49 36.99
C GLU A 282 -0.90 -8.28 37.70
N LEU A 283 0.43 -8.25 37.76
CA LEU A 283 1.23 -7.25 38.47
C LEU A 283 2.28 -6.79 37.48
N ALA A 284 2.31 -5.51 37.12
CA ALA A 284 3.35 -5.04 36.21
C ALA A 284 3.66 -3.55 36.34
N PHE A 285 4.86 -3.18 35.92
CA PHE A 285 5.18 -1.79 35.65
C PHE A 285 5.80 -1.60 34.27
N LYS A 286 5.65 -0.37 33.76
CA LYS A 286 6.29 0.14 32.56
C LYS A 286 6.93 1.48 32.88
N ALA A 287 8.26 1.51 32.91
CA ALA A 287 9.06 2.71 33.01
C ALA A 287 9.60 3.10 31.62
N HIS A 288 9.72 4.40 31.33
CA HIS A 288 10.15 4.94 30.05
C HIS A 288 11.15 6.09 30.21
N ARG A 289 12.17 6.13 29.35
CA ARG A 289 13.11 7.23 29.20
C ARG A 289 13.52 7.44 27.75
N ASN A 290 13.49 8.69 27.28
CA ASN A 290 13.74 9.06 25.88
C ASN A 290 15.12 8.62 25.33
N LYS A 291 16.15 8.50 26.19
CA LYS A 291 17.51 8.15 25.81
C LYS A 291 18.28 7.50 26.97
N MET A 292 19.06 6.48 26.65
CA MET A 292 19.96 5.74 27.55
C MET A 292 21.23 5.33 26.77
N THR A 293 22.42 5.35 27.37
CA THR A 293 23.67 4.93 26.72
C THR A 293 23.91 3.41 26.88
N MET A 294 24.84 2.83 26.10
CA MET A 294 25.26 1.45 26.36
C MET A 294 26.07 1.28 27.65
N ASN A 295 26.66 2.35 28.19
CA ASN A 295 27.25 2.34 29.52
C ASN A 295 26.16 2.20 30.59
N ASP A 296 25.10 3.01 30.53
CA ASP A 296 23.92 2.88 31.41
C ASP A 296 23.32 1.47 31.35
N MET A 297 23.17 0.91 30.15
CA MET A 297 22.71 -0.48 29.93
C MET A 297 23.65 -1.50 30.60
N THR A 298 24.96 -1.28 30.48
CA THR A 298 25.98 -2.15 31.08
C THR A 298 26.01 -2.02 32.60
N THR A 299 25.74 -0.83 33.15
CA THR A 299 25.53 -0.58 34.58
C THR A 299 24.31 -1.34 35.09
N ILE A 300 23.16 -1.29 34.41
CA ILE A 300 21.97 -2.09 34.76
C ILE A 300 22.30 -3.58 34.81
N MET A 301 23.02 -4.11 33.80
CA MET A 301 23.41 -5.52 33.76
C MET A 301 24.43 -5.91 34.85
N ARG A 302 25.44 -5.07 35.11
CA ARG A 302 26.53 -5.35 36.08
C ARG A 302 26.13 -5.08 37.52
N GLU A 303 25.50 -3.95 37.81
CA GLU A 303 25.14 -3.54 39.15
C GLU A 303 23.79 -4.13 39.56
N GLY A 304 22.78 -4.09 38.68
CA GLY A 304 21.47 -4.67 38.94
C GLY A 304 21.47 -6.20 38.99
N PHE A 305 21.99 -6.85 37.93
CA PHE A 305 21.91 -8.30 37.74
C PHE A 305 23.22 -9.08 37.98
N LYS A 306 24.29 -8.40 38.40
CA LYS A 306 25.63 -8.99 38.66
C LYS A 306 26.24 -9.74 37.46
N LEU A 307 25.85 -9.40 36.23
CA LEU A 307 26.34 -10.03 35.02
C LEU A 307 27.78 -9.63 34.68
N LYS A 308 28.58 -10.62 34.27
CA LYS A 308 29.88 -10.40 33.63
C LYS A 308 29.67 -10.10 32.15
N VAL A 309 29.47 -8.82 31.85
CA VAL A 309 29.26 -8.30 30.49
C VAL A 309 30.61 -8.04 29.82
N PRO A 310 30.93 -8.69 28.67
CA PRO A 310 32.15 -8.44 27.91
C PRO A 310 32.13 -7.08 27.21
N ASP A 311 33.30 -6.57 26.83
CA ASP A 311 33.40 -5.31 26.09
C ASP A 311 33.16 -5.55 24.58
N ILE A 312 31.93 -5.29 24.15
CA ILE A 312 31.42 -5.58 22.80
C ILE A 312 30.56 -4.46 22.20
N PHE A 313 30.36 -3.36 22.94
CA PHE A 313 29.50 -2.24 22.56
C PHE A 313 30.33 -0.96 22.37
N PRO A 314 30.50 -0.49 21.12
CA PRO A 314 31.08 0.82 20.84
C PRO A 314 30.44 1.99 21.61
N ASN A 315 31.28 2.94 22.01
CA ASN A 315 30.91 4.11 22.84
C ASN A 315 29.91 5.07 22.18
N ASP A 316 29.68 4.98 20.88
CA ASP A 316 28.74 5.84 20.14
C ASP A 316 27.31 5.27 20.06
N ILE A 317 27.08 4.06 20.62
CA ILE A 317 25.75 3.46 20.68
C ILE A 317 24.92 4.06 21.82
N TYR A 318 23.67 4.42 21.50
CA TYR A 318 22.65 4.70 22.51
C TYR A 318 21.31 4.03 22.14
N ILE A 319 20.50 3.79 23.17
CA ILE A 319 19.13 3.32 23.06
C ILE A 319 18.22 4.55 23.16
N LYS A 320 17.38 4.76 22.16
CA LYS A 320 16.31 5.76 22.14
C LYS A 320 15.01 5.11 22.59
N ASP A 321 14.17 5.87 23.29
CA ASP A 321 12.84 5.44 23.76
C ASP A 321 12.95 4.10 24.53
N ALA A 322 13.78 4.10 25.58
CA ALA A 322 14.07 2.93 26.39
C ALA A 322 12.91 2.65 27.35
N TYR A 323 12.41 1.41 27.34
CA TYR A 323 11.35 0.92 28.21
C TYR A 323 11.90 -0.17 29.13
N VAL A 324 11.66 -0.02 30.43
CA VAL A 324 11.88 -1.08 31.42
C VAL A 324 10.52 -1.64 31.80
N LEU A 325 10.39 -2.96 31.69
CA LEU A 325 9.15 -3.71 31.92
C LEU A 325 9.43 -4.81 32.95
N PHE A 326 8.46 -5.09 33.83
CA PHE A 326 8.54 -6.22 34.74
C PHE A 326 7.16 -6.79 35.04
N SER A 327 7.06 -8.12 35.14
CA SER A 327 5.96 -8.82 35.80
C SER A 327 6.49 -10.04 36.56
N PRO A 328 6.11 -10.24 37.84
CA PRO A 328 6.49 -11.41 38.61
C PRO A 328 5.67 -12.67 38.22
N ASN A 329 4.64 -12.53 37.38
CA ASN A 329 3.73 -13.62 36.97
C ASN A 329 3.57 -13.76 35.43
N GLY A 330 4.22 -12.90 34.63
CA GLY A 330 3.87 -12.65 33.23
C GLY A 330 2.60 -11.80 33.07
N GLY A 331 2.28 -11.37 31.83
CA GLY A 331 1.03 -10.66 31.51
C GLY A 331 1.21 -9.49 30.53
N GLN A 332 0.15 -8.69 30.34
CA GLN A 332 0.17 -7.49 29.48
C GLN A 332 0.33 -6.19 30.30
N VAL A 333 1.11 -5.25 29.76
CA VAL A 333 1.41 -3.93 30.34
C VAL A 333 1.15 -2.85 29.29
N GLY A 334 -0.09 -2.38 29.23
CA GLY A 334 -0.57 -1.57 28.10
C GLY A 334 -0.53 -2.41 26.81
N GLU A 335 0.22 -1.97 25.81
CA GLU A 335 0.36 -2.69 24.52
C GLU A 335 1.41 -3.83 24.55
N PHE A 336 2.20 -3.97 25.63
CA PHE A 336 3.32 -4.90 25.68
C PHE A 336 2.99 -6.17 26.47
N GLU A 337 3.06 -7.32 25.82
CA GLU A 337 3.11 -8.62 26.49
C GLU A 337 4.53 -8.88 26.99
N ILE A 338 4.64 -9.35 28.24
CA ILE A 338 5.89 -9.76 28.87
C ILE A 338 5.74 -11.12 29.55
N GLU A 339 6.76 -11.96 29.37
CA GLU A 339 6.92 -13.17 30.16
C GLU A 339 7.30 -12.82 31.62
N GLN A 340 7.22 -13.81 32.50
CA GLN A 340 7.64 -13.69 33.90
C GLN A 340 9.12 -13.31 34.03
N GLY A 341 9.38 -12.11 34.53
CA GLY A 341 10.72 -11.57 34.71
C GLY A 341 10.80 -10.09 34.38
N PHE A 342 12.02 -9.66 34.06
CA PHE A 342 12.38 -8.30 33.70
C PHE A 342 12.73 -8.22 32.21
N ALA A 343 12.28 -7.17 31.53
CA ALA A 343 12.68 -6.87 30.16
C ALA A 343 13.08 -5.40 30.00
N LEU A 344 14.11 -5.14 29.19
CA LEU A 344 14.49 -3.80 28.74
C LEU A 344 14.49 -3.75 27.22
N ARG A 345 13.64 -2.90 26.67
CA ARG A 345 13.38 -2.77 25.22
C ARG A 345 13.63 -1.35 24.75
N GLY A 346 14.02 -1.16 23.48
CA GLY A 346 14.16 0.17 22.91
C GLY A 346 14.74 0.19 21.50
N ASP A 347 14.87 1.40 20.94
CA ASP A 347 15.32 1.64 19.56
C ASP A 347 16.82 1.97 19.55
N VAL A 348 17.66 1.04 19.09
CA VAL A 348 19.12 1.22 19.09
C VAL A 348 19.54 2.17 17.97
N LYS A 349 20.44 3.11 18.26
CA LYS A 349 21.06 4.02 17.29
C LYS A 349 22.58 3.87 17.35
N PHE A 350 23.16 3.58 16.18
CA PHE A 350 24.60 3.42 15.97
C PHE A 350 24.99 4.34 14.82
N SER A 351 25.55 5.52 15.16
CA SER A 351 25.90 6.58 14.21
C SER A 351 24.82 6.84 13.13
N SER A 352 25.22 7.16 11.89
CA SER A 352 24.35 7.17 10.71
C SER A 352 24.32 5.83 9.97
N MET A 353 25.20 4.89 10.34
CA MET A 353 25.44 3.64 9.62
C MET A 353 24.50 2.49 10.00
N MET A 354 23.92 2.49 11.21
CA MET A 354 23.00 1.43 11.63
C MET A 354 21.99 1.93 12.67
N SER A 355 20.82 1.29 12.68
CA SER A 355 19.88 1.40 13.80
C SER A 355 19.21 0.05 13.99
N GLY A 356 18.55 -0.17 15.11
CA GLY A 356 18.01 -1.48 15.44
C GLY A 356 16.95 -1.41 16.53
N SER A 357 16.69 -2.56 17.13
CA SER A 357 15.97 -2.73 18.39
C SER A 357 16.81 -3.55 19.35
N ILE A 358 16.70 -3.25 20.64
CA ILE A 358 17.23 -4.07 21.73
C ILE A 358 16.06 -4.75 22.44
N ASP A 359 16.23 -6.04 22.78
CA ASP A 359 15.39 -6.75 23.75
C ASP A 359 16.32 -7.52 24.70
N PHE A 360 16.49 -6.99 25.90
CA PHE A 360 17.13 -7.68 27.02
C PHE A 360 16.06 -8.30 27.90
N TYR A 361 16.24 -9.57 28.27
CA TYR A 361 15.31 -10.29 29.13
C TYR A 361 16.08 -11.05 30.21
N ALA A 362 15.60 -10.94 31.45
CA ALA A 362 16.16 -11.59 32.62
C ALA A 362 15.07 -12.32 33.40
N SER A 363 15.22 -13.64 33.54
CA SER A 363 14.29 -14.50 34.26
C SER A 363 15.04 -15.51 35.13
N THR A 364 14.53 -15.75 36.34
CA THR A 364 15.07 -16.74 37.28
C THR A 364 14.98 -18.18 36.78
N GLU A 365 14.05 -18.47 35.86
CA GLU A 365 13.88 -19.81 35.29
C GLU A 365 14.64 -19.99 33.98
N LYS A 366 14.60 -18.99 33.09
CA LYS A 366 15.15 -19.10 31.73
C LYS A 366 16.60 -18.60 31.61
N GLY A 367 17.08 -17.78 32.55
CA GLY A 367 18.38 -17.10 32.51
C GLY A 367 18.32 -15.72 31.84
N PHE A 368 19.48 -15.22 31.42
CA PHE A 368 19.63 -13.87 30.83
C PHE A 368 19.87 -13.93 29.33
N TYR A 369 19.18 -13.09 28.58
CA TYR A 369 19.24 -12.99 27.13
C TYR A 369 19.35 -11.53 26.71
N LEU A 370 20.18 -11.26 25.71
CA LEU A 370 20.24 -9.97 25.03
C LEU A 370 20.20 -10.21 23.53
N GLU A 371 19.13 -9.75 22.89
CA GLU A 371 19.03 -9.66 21.43
C GLU A 371 19.16 -8.20 20.97
N LEU A 372 19.96 -8.00 19.93
CA LEU A 372 20.06 -6.74 19.18
C LEU A 372 19.80 -7.06 17.72
N ASP A 373 18.71 -6.55 17.14
CA ASP A 373 18.33 -6.76 15.73
C ASP A 373 18.49 -5.46 14.92
N PHE A 374 19.12 -5.53 13.76
CA PHE A 374 19.56 -4.34 13.01
C PHE A 374 18.74 -4.07 11.74
N LYS A 375 18.20 -2.85 11.67
CA LYS A 375 17.47 -2.27 10.55
C LYS A 375 18.43 -2.00 9.38
N GLN A 376 18.06 -2.51 8.21
CA GLN A 376 18.95 -2.76 7.07
C GLN A 376 19.40 -1.51 6.27
N GLY A 377 18.76 -0.36 6.50
CA GLY A 377 18.71 0.76 5.52
C GLY A 377 20.05 1.38 5.15
N SER A 378 20.94 1.61 6.13
CA SER A 378 22.24 2.27 5.89
C SER A 378 23.34 1.29 5.47
N LEU A 379 23.31 0.03 5.93
CA LEU A 379 24.35 -0.98 5.68
C LEU A 379 24.51 -1.28 4.18
N ARG A 380 23.39 -1.32 3.44
CA ARG A 380 23.37 -1.60 1.99
C ARG A 380 24.26 -0.66 1.18
N LYS A 381 24.31 0.63 1.54
CA LYS A 381 25.12 1.64 0.84
C LYS A 381 26.61 1.42 1.04
N GLU A 382 27.02 1.01 2.24
CA GLU A 382 28.43 0.76 2.53
C GLU A 382 28.91 -0.55 1.89
N ILE A 383 28.06 -1.60 1.89
CA ILE A 383 28.30 -2.82 1.09
C ILE A 383 28.48 -2.48 -0.40
N GLU A 384 27.63 -1.62 -0.96
CA GLU A 384 27.77 -1.17 -2.36
C GLU A 384 29.10 -0.47 -2.63
N LYS A 385 29.50 0.43 -1.73
CA LYS A 385 30.76 1.19 -1.80
C LYS A 385 31.99 0.28 -1.74
N GLU A 386 32.00 -0.73 -0.89
CA GLU A 386 33.11 -1.70 -0.81
C GLU A 386 33.12 -2.66 -2.01
N LEU A 387 31.96 -3.13 -2.48
CA LEU A 387 31.87 -3.96 -3.69
C LEU A 387 32.33 -3.22 -4.96
N LYS A 388 32.08 -1.90 -5.05
CA LYS A 388 32.59 -1.04 -6.14
C LYS A 388 34.12 -0.98 -6.20
N LYS A 389 34.84 -1.28 -5.11
CA LYS A 389 36.31 -1.37 -5.09
C LYS A 389 36.86 -2.70 -5.64
N ILE A 390 36.01 -3.60 -6.14
CA ILE A 390 36.39 -4.91 -6.67
C ILE A 390 36.10 -4.95 -8.18
N PRO A 391 37.04 -4.54 -9.06
CA PRO A 391 36.77 -4.38 -10.50
C PRO A 391 36.21 -5.63 -11.18
N ALA A 392 36.71 -6.81 -10.79
CA ALA A 392 36.30 -8.10 -11.33
C ALA A 392 34.82 -8.47 -11.06
N LEU A 393 34.10 -7.73 -10.20
CA LEU A 393 32.65 -7.88 -10.01
C LEU A 393 31.82 -6.98 -10.93
N GLY A 394 32.43 -6.03 -11.66
CA GLY A 394 31.74 -5.08 -12.55
C GLY A 394 30.61 -5.69 -13.41
N PRO A 395 30.83 -6.80 -14.15
CA PRO A 395 29.81 -7.40 -15.01
C PRO A 395 28.55 -7.89 -14.28
N VAL A 396 28.65 -8.16 -12.98
CA VAL A 396 27.56 -8.68 -12.14
C VAL A 396 27.16 -7.73 -11.02
N LEU A 397 27.85 -6.60 -10.81
CA LEU A 397 27.63 -5.70 -9.67
C LEU A 397 26.18 -5.20 -9.59
N GLY A 398 25.59 -4.81 -10.74
CA GLY A 398 24.18 -4.43 -10.80
C GLY A 398 23.22 -5.56 -10.44
N GLN A 399 23.53 -6.81 -10.81
CA GLN A 399 22.74 -7.99 -10.46
C GLN A 399 22.92 -8.38 -8.98
N ILE A 400 24.14 -8.30 -8.45
CA ILE A 400 24.47 -8.46 -7.03
C ILE A 400 23.62 -7.47 -6.23
N MET A 401 23.69 -6.17 -6.53
CA MET A 401 22.92 -5.17 -5.80
C MET A 401 21.42 -5.37 -5.96
N LYS A 402 20.92 -5.69 -7.17
CA LYS A 402 19.49 -5.97 -7.40
C LYS A 402 18.96 -7.17 -6.60
N THR A 403 19.79 -8.18 -6.34
CA THR A 403 19.41 -9.42 -5.65
C THR A 403 19.91 -9.52 -4.22
N LEU A 404 20.65 -8.52 -3.72
CA LEU A 404 21.10 -8.45 -2.34
C LEU A 404 19.91 -8.13 -1.44
N GLU A 405 19.45 -9.11 -0.68
CA GLU A 405 18.45 -9.00 0.35
C GLU A 405 19.15 -9.24 1.69
N LEU A 406 19.34 -8.18 2.49
CA LEU A 406 19.66 -8.38 3.90
C LEU A 406 18.40 -8.97 4.54
N LYS A 407 18.48 -10.12 5.22
CA LYS A 407 17.31 -10.80 5.78
C LYS A 407 17.14 -10.43 7.25
N ARG A 408 18.18 -10.70 8.05
CA ARG A 408 18.24 -10.38 9.48
C ARG A 408 19.71 -10.29 9.88
N ILE A 409 20.06 -9.31 10.70
CA ILE A 409 21.38 -9.27 11.33
C ILE A 409 21.08 -9.08 12.81
N TYR A 410 21.55 -10.02 13.63
CA TYR A 410 21.26 -9.98 15.06
C TYR A 410 22.43 -10.50 15.89
N LEU A 411 22.77 -9.78 16.95
CA LEU A 411 23.59 -10.31 18.03
C LEU A 411 22.65 -10.95 19.05
N MET A 412 22.91 -12.21 19.38
CA MET A 412 22.23 -12.93 20.45
C MET A 412 23.29 -13.35 21.47
N LEU A 413 23.14 -12.87 22.71
CA LEU A 413 23.95 -13.27 23.85
C LEU A 413 23.07 -13.98 24.88
N LYS A 414 23.66 -14.94 25.58
CA LYS A 414 23.05 -15.63 26.72
C LYS A 414 24.05 -15.69 27.87
N ALA A 415 23.58 -15.55 29.10
CA ALA A 415 24.33 -15.96 30.28
C ALA A 415 23.73 -17.23 30.88
N ASP A 416 24.59 -18.14 31.31
CA ASP A 416 24.24 -19.31 32.11
C ASP A 416 24.41 -19.01 33.61
N GLN A 417 24.41 -20.06 34.45
CA GLN A 417 24.58 -19.94 35.90
C GLN A 417 25.92 -19.33 36.33
N SER A 418 26.93 -19.22 35.46
CA SER A 418 28.19 -18.52 35.73
C SER A 418 28.08 -16.98 35.63
N LEU A 419 26.93 -16.48 35.20
CA LEU A 419 26.63 -15.06 34.92
C LEU A 419 27.52 -14.42 33.84
N VAL A 420 28.23 -15.23 33.03
CA VAL A 420 29.03 -14.75 31.90
C VAL A 420 28.17 -14.63 30.65
N LEU A 421 27.99 -13.39 30.17
CA LEU A 421 27.20 -13.10 28.97
C LEU A 421 28.04 -13.38 27.70
N SER A 422 27.64 -14.36 26.89
CA SER A 422 28.40 -14.76 25.69
C SER A 422 27.50 -15.13 24.51
N GLY A 423 28.02 -15.05 23.28
CA GLY A 423 27.23 -15.31 22.07
C GLY A 423 27.93 -14.95 20.77
N LYS A 424 27.15 -14.86 19.68
CA LYS A 424 27.65 -14.63 18.31
C LYS A 424 26.74 -13.69 17.53
N THR A 425 27.34 -12.85 16.69
CA THR A 425 26.61 -12.03 15.72
C THR A 425 26.27 -12.89 14.51
N ASN A 426 24.99 -13.04 14.22
CA ASN A 426 24.46 -13.82 13.10
C ASN A 426 24.06 -12.87 11.97
N ILE A 427 24.53 -13.13 10.75
CA ILE A 427 24.31 -12.30 9.58
C ILE A 427 23.61 -13.17 8.52
N HIS A 428 22.33 -12.93 8.29
CA HIS A 428 21.52 -13.64 7.31
C HIS A 428 21.24 -12.71 6.13
N PHE A 429 21.61 -13.12 4.93
CA PHE A 429 21.29 -12.40 3.70
C PHE A 429 21.05 -13.38 2.54
N ALA A 430 20.43 -12.91 1.47
CA ALA A 430 20.44 -13.58 0.18
C ALA A 430 21.10 -12.68 -0.87
N VAL A 431 21.74 -13.31 -1.85
CA VAL A 431 22.37 -12.63 -2.98
C VAL A 431 22.45 -13.60 -4.15
N LEU A 432 22.21 -13.13 -5.38
CA LEU A 432 22.31 -13.94 -6.60
C LEU A 432 21.48 -15.25 -6.59
N GLY A 433 20.42 -15.31 -5.79
CA GLY A 433 19.55 -16.48 -5.61
C GLY A 433 20.00 -17.49 -4.54
N GLN A 434 21.11 -17.23 -3.83
CA GLN A 434 21.58 -18.05 -2.71
C GLN A 434 21.27 -17.37 -1.38
N SER A 435 20.86 -18.15 -0.36
CA SER A 435 20.77 -17.66 1.03
C SER A 435 22.05 -18.03 1.78
N VAL A 436 22.60 -17.06 2.49
CA VAL A 436 23.88 -17.13 3.20
C VAL A 436 23.65 -16.81 4.68
N VAL A 437 24.23 -17.63 5.56
CA VAL A 437 24.24 -17.42 7.01
C VAL A 437 25.69 -17.39 7.47
N LEU A 438 26.15 -16.23 7.93
CA LEU A 438 27.48 -16.05 8.52
C LEU A 438 27.38 -15.89 10.03
N LYS A 439 28.42 -16.32 10.74
CA LYS A 439 28.61 -16.06 12.16
C LYS A 439 29.90 -15.25 12.39
N ALA A 440 29.86 -14.35 13.35
CA ALA A 440 31.01 -13.65 13.88
C ALA A 440 31.08 -13.84 15.40
N GLU A 441 32.27 -13.68 15.97
CA GLU A 441 32.43 -13.49 17.41
C GLU A 441 31.68 -12.22 17.83
N GLY A 442 31.17 -12.17 19.06
CA GLY A 442 30.02 -11.35 19.49
C GLY A 442 30.17 -9.82 19.53
N SER A 443 31.01 -9.24 18.68
CA SER A 443 31.13 -7.79 18.46
C SER A 443 30.00 -7.25 17.57
N VAL A 444 29.59 -6.01 17.85
CA VAL A 444 28.61 -5.22 17.09
C VAL A 444 29.31 -4.23 16.13
N ASP A 445 30.57 -4.46 15.72
CA ASP A 445 31.26 -3.60 14.76
C ASP A 445 30.60 -3.63 13.36
N PRO A 446 30.02 -2.50 12.87
CA PRO A 446 29.42 -2.41 11.54
C PRO A 446 30.42 -2.73 10.42
N LYS A 447 31.69 -2.36 10.60
CA LYS A 447 32.72 -2.53 9.57
C LYS A 447 33.06 -4.01 9.39
N ALA A 448 33.32 -4.73 10.48
CA ALA A 448 33.51 -6.18 10.44
C ALA A 448 32.31 -6.94 9.85
N ILE A 449 31.07 -6.46 10.07
CA ILE A 449 29.85 -7.00 9.46
C ILE A 449 29.84 -6.75 7.94
N VAL A 450 30.11 -5.53 7.48
CA VAL A 450 30.22 -5.20 6.04
C VAL A 450 31.30 -6.05 5.38
N ASP A 451 32.50 -6.12 5.96
CA ASP A 451 33.64 -6.86 5.41
C ASP A 451 33.34 -8.35 5.25
N LYS A 452 32.65 -8.98 6.22
CA LYS A 452 32.19 -10.37 6.12
C LYS A 452 31.20 -10.58 4.97
N ILE A 453 30.23 -9.69 4.81
CA ILE A 453 29.23 -9.76 3.73
C ILE A 453 29.92 -9.58 2.36
N VAL A 454 30.75 -8.54 2.21
CA VAL A 454 31.46 -8.21 0.97
C VAL A 454 32.38 -9.37 0.52
N ASN A 455 33.13 -9.96 1.46
CA ASN A 455 34.02 -11.08 1.14
C ASN A 455 33.28 -12.34 0.66
N GLU A 456 32.07 -12.60 1.18
CA GLU A 456 31.28 -13.74 0.74
C GLU A 456 30.59 -13.46 -0.61
N ILE A 457 30.02 -12.26 -0.79
CA ILE A 457 29.47 -11.80 -2.09
C ILE A 457 30.54 -11.88 -3.19
N LYS A 458 31.80 -11.50 -2.89
CA LYS A 458 32.93 -11.57 -3.82
C LYS A 458 33.13 -12.98 -4.39
N LYS A 459 33.09 -14.03 -3.56
CA LYS A 459 33.26 -15.43 -4.01
C LYS A 459 32.16 -15.82 -5.01
N HIS A 460 30.90 -15.60 -4.64
CA HIS A 460 29.75 -15.98 -5.46
C HIS A 460 29.65 -15.17 -6.75
N GLY A 461 29.96 -13.86 -6.69
CA GLY A 461 30.01 -12.98 -7.86
C GLY A 461 31.06 -13.41 -8.89
N LEU A 462 32.28 -13.72 -8.46
CA LEU A 462 33.37 -14.18 -9.36
C LEU A 462 33.04 -15.52 -10.06
N ASN A 463 32.35 -16.42 -9.36
CA ASN A 463 31.86 -17.67 -9.95
C ASN A 463 30.81 -17.40 -11.05
N GLN A 464 29.88 -16.45 -10.84
CA GLN A 464 28.90 -16.07 -11.86
C GLN A 464 29.53 -15.38 -13.07
N VAL A 465 30.53 -14.50 -12.88
CA VAL A 465 31.29 -13.88 -13.99
C VAL A 465 31.93 -14.96 -14.87
N THR A 466 32.55 -15.97 -14.24
CA THR A 466 33.18 -17.10 -14.93
C THR A 466 32.18 -17.91 -15.76
N GLU A 467 31.03 -18.27 -15.18
CA GLU A 467 29.97 -19.00 -15.91
C GLU A 467 29.31 -18.17 -17.02
N MET A 468 29.21 -16.84 -16.83
CA MET A 468 28.72 -15.94 -17.88
C MET A 468 29.66 -15.95 -19.09
N GLY A 469 30.98 -15.85 -18.86
CA GLY A 469 32.00 -15.91 -19.91
C GLY A 469 31.95 -17.19 -20.74
N LYS A 470 31.83 -18.37 -20.09
CA LYS A 470 31.68 -19.66 -20.79
C LYS A 470 30.45 -19.70 -21.72
N LYS A 471 29.30 -19.21 -21.23
CA LYS A 471 28.04 -19.18 -21.99
C LYS A 471 28.10 -18.22 -23.18
N VAL A 472 28.80 -17.08 -23.04
CA VAL A 472 29.07 -16.16 -24.16
C VAL A 472 29.97 -16.82 -25.20
N ALA A 473 31.09 -17.42 -24.81
CA ALA A 473 32.03 -18.08 -25.73
C ALA A 473 31.37 -19.18 -26.57
N HIS A 474 30.55 -20.05 -25.96
CA HIS A 474 29.82 -21.08 -26.71
C HIS A 474 28.80 -20.50 -27.71
N LYS A 475 28.15 -19.37 -27.36
CA LYS A 475 27.24 -18.66 -28.29
C LYS A 475 28.00 -18.01 -29.45
N VAL A 476 29.16 -17.41 -29.19
CA VAL A 476 30.06 -16.87 -30.21
C VAL A 476 30.49 -17.94 -31.21
N GLU A 477 30.88 -19.13 -30.74
CA GLU A 477 31.26 -20.25 -31.61
C GLU A 477 30.10 -20.68 -32.54
N LYS A 478 28.88 -20.79 -32.00
CA LYS A 478 27.69 -21.13 -32.79
C LYS A 478 27.35 -20.04 -33.81
N ALA A 479 27.48 -18.76 -33.43
CA ALA A 479 27.27 -17.61 -34.31
C ALA A 479 28.29 -17.59 -35.46
N GLY A 480 29.59 -17.79 -35.16
CA GLY A 480 30.66 -17.88 -36.15
C GLY A 480 30.36 -18.92 -37.24
N LYS A 481 30.03 -20.14 -36.83
CA LYS A 481 29.64 -21.23 -37.75
C LYS A 481 28.40 -20.90 -38.58
N ALA A 482 27.41 -20.21 -38.00
CA ALA A 482 26.19 -19.83 -38.72
C ALA A 482 26.44 -18.72 -39.75
N SER A 483 27.23 -17.70 -39.40
CA SER A 483 27.62 -16.61 -40.31
C SER A 483 28.53 -17.07 -41.44
N MET A 484 29.44 -18.03 -41.19
CA MET A 484 30.24 -18.63 -42.25
C MET A 484 29.37 -19.26 -43.36
N LYS A 485 28.28 -19.95 -43.00
CA LYS A 485 27.33 -20.51 -43.98
C LYS A 485 26.61 -19.45 -44.82
N VAL A 486 26.34 -18.27 -44.26
CA VAL A 486 25.78 -17.13 -45.01
C VAL A 486 26.80 -16.61 -46.03
N ALA A 487 28.05 -16.42 -45.64
CA ALA A 487 29.13 -16.05 -46.55
C ALA A 487 29.36 -17.09 -47.66
N GLU A 488 29.33 -18.38 -47.33
CA GLU A 488 29.39 -19.49 -48.29
C GLU A 488 28.23 -19.46 -49.31
N SER A 489 27.02 -19.14 -48.87
CA SER A 489 25.86 -19.02 -49.74
C SER A 489 25.98 -17.82 -50.70
N ALA A 490 26.54 -16.70 -50.23
CA ALA A 490 26.82 -15.53 -51.06
C ALA A 490 27.82 -15.82 -52.18
N ILE A 491 28.98 -16.40 -51.84
CA ILE A 491 30.03 -16.72 -52.81
C ILE A 491 29.64 -17.87 -53.76
N GLY A 492 28.77 -18.79 -53.33
CA GLY A 492 28.14 -19.80 -54.18
C GLY A 492 27.16 -19.20 -55.20
N THR A 493 26.38 -18.20 -54.79
CA THR A 493 25.48 -17.45 -55.69
C THR A 493 26.29 -16.68 -56.75
N VAL A 494 27.38 -16.02 -56.34
CA VAL A 494 28.27 -15.31 -57.27
C VAL A 494 28.99 -16.27 -58.22
N GLY A 495 29.33 -17.50 -57.79
CA GLY A 495 29.89 -18.53 -58.66
C GLY A 495 29.00 -18.82 -59.88
N LYS A 496 27.72 -19.09 -59.65
CA LYS A 496 26.73 -19.32 -60.73
C LYS A 496 26.64 -18.15 -61.72
N LEU A 497 26.79 -16.91 -61.25
CA LEU A 497 26.81 -15.71 -62.10
C LEU A 497 28.15 -15.50 -62.83
N ALA A 498 29.24 -16.06 -62.29
CA ALA A 498 30.57 -15.99 -62.90
C ALA A 498 30.70 -16.96 -64.08
N ASP A 499 30.05 -18.12 -64.00
CA ASP A 499 30.03 -19.21 -64.99
C ASP A 499 29.09 -18.96 -66.19
N GLU A 500 28.25 -17.90 -66.14
CA GLU A 500 27.41 -17.51 -67.27
C GLU A 500 28.24 -17.26 -68.55
N ALA A 501 27.80 -17.87 -69.66
CA ALA A 501 28.50 -17.80 -70.93
C ALA A 501 28.49 -16.36 -71.50
N ILE A 502 29.68 -15.77 -71.62
CA ILE A 502 29.92 -14.56 -72.41
C ILE A 502 30.06 -14.97 -73.87
N ILE A 503 29.10 -14.57 -74.72
CA ILE A 503 29.13 -14.87 -76.15
C ILE A 503 29.93 -13.79 -76.88
N VAL A 504 31.11 -14.17 -77.38
CA VAL A 504 32.06 -13.22 -78.02
C VAL A 504 31.44 -12.47 -79.21
N LYS A 505 30.53 -13.10 -79.94
CA LYS A 505 29.82 -12.49 -81.10
C LYS A 505 29.06 -11.22 -80.72
N ASP A 506 28.50 -11.15 -79.51
CA ASP A 506 27.68 -10.03 -79.04
C ASP A 506 28.52 -8.77 -78.76
N HIS A 507 29.86 -8.93 -78.74
CA HIS A 507 30.84 -7.86 -78.55
C HIS A 507 31.63 -7.52 -79.82
N ALA A 508 31.31 -8.16 -80.95
CA ALA A 508 31.93 -7.84 -82.25
C ALA A 508 31.38 -6.55 -82.89
N PHE A 509 30.22 -6.07 -82.43
CA PHE A 509 29.47 -4.96 -83.04
C PHE A 509 29.64 -3.60 -82.34
N HIS A 510 30.56 -3.47 -81.37
CA HIS A 510 30.82 -2.21 -80.66
C HIS A 510 32.30 -2.02 -80.32
N SER A 511 32.69 -0.79 -79.94
CA SER A 511 34.11 -0.44 -79.79
C SER A 511 34.76 -1.05 -78.54
N LYS A 512 36.11 -1.11 -78.51
CA LYS A 512 36.89 -1.38 -77.28
C LYS A 512 36.47 -0.45 -76.13
N SER A 513 36.21 0.82 -76.44
CA SER A 513 35.76 1.81 -75.46
C SER A 513 34.42 1.42 -74.84
N ASP A 514 33.49 0.85 -75.61
CA ASP A 514 32.24 0.31 -75.09
C ASP A 514 32.46 -0.92 -74.19
N CYS A 515 33.40 -1.80 -74.54
CA CYS A 515 33.80 -2.91 -73.66
C CYS A 515 34.32 -2.40 -72.31
N ASP A 516 35.27 -1.47 -72.33
CA ASP A 516 35.92 -0.88 -71.16
C ASP A 516 34.94 -0.06 -70.29
N ASN A 517 33.99 0.66 -70.92
CA ASN A 517 33.14 1.63 -70.24
C ASN A 517 31.72 1.14 -69.93
N LYS A 518 31.22 0.10 -70.61
CA LYS A 518 29.85 -0.43 -70.43
C LYS A 518 29.87 -1.90 -69.99
N CYS A 519 30.48 -2.79 -70.78
CA CYS A 519 30.43 -4.24 -70.55
C CYS A 519 31.19 -4.66 -69.28
N VAL A 520 32.42 -4.20 -69.13
CA VAL A 520 33.27 -4.46 -67.96
C VAL A 520 32.61 -3.96 -66.65
N PRO A 521 32.15 -2.69 -66.55
CA PRO A 521 31.45 -2.22 -65.36
C PRO A 521 30.14 -2.97 -65.06
N LYS A 522 29.43 -3.45 -66.09
CA LYS A 522 28.23 -4.29 -65.92
C LYS A 522 28.58 -5.64 -65.28
N ARG A 523 29.64 -6.33 -65.74
CA ARG A 523 30.12 -7.58 -65.09
C ARG A 523 30.61 -7.32 -63.67
N ALA A 524 31.41 -6.27 -63.46
CA ALA A 524 31.90 -5.92 -62.12
C ALA A 524 30.74 -5.75 -61.13
N LYS A 525 29.74 -4.92 -61.47
CA LYS A 525 28.53 -4.73 -60.64
C LYS A 525 27.70 -6.00 -60.46
N LYS A 526 27.61 -6.86 -61.49
CA LYS A 526 26.84 -8.12 -61.43
C LYS A 526 27.42 -9.11 -60.41
N LEU A 527 28.75 -9.16 -60.28
CA LEU A 527 29.42 -10.03 -59.30
C LEU A 527 29.56 -9.36 -57.92
N SER A 528 29.88 -8.07 -57.86
CA SER A 528 30.18 -7.38 -56.59
C SER A 528 28.95 -6.97 -55.78
N LYS A 529 27.80 -6.65 -56.40
CA LYS A 529 26.59 -6.25 -55.64
C LYS A 529 26.00 -7.40 -54.81
N PRO A 530 25.77 -8.61 -55.35
CA PRO A 530 25.28 -9.74 -54.54
C PRO A 530 26.29 -10.12 -53.45
N MET A 531 27.59 -10.02 -53.75
CA MET A 531 28.65 -10.27 -52.77
C MET A 531 28.61 -9.28 -51.61
N LEU A 532 28.50 -7.97 -51.88
CA LEU A 532 28.39 -6.95 -50.84
C LEU A 532 27.17 -7.18 -49.95
N LYS A 533 26.01 -7.51 -50.53
CA LYS A 533 24.80 -7.85 -49.78
C LYS A 533 25.04 -9.05 -48.86
N GLY A 534 25.40 -10.21 -49.42
CA GLY A 534 25.54 -11.45 -48.64
C GLY A 534 26.70 -11.45 -47.64
N THR A 535 27.77 -10.70 -47.90
CA THR A 535 28.87 -10.55 -46.93
C THR A 535 28.55 -9.56 -45.81
N ASN A 536 27.73 -8.53 -46.07
CA ASN A 536 27.16 -7.69 -45.01
C ASN A 536 26.18 -8.50 -44.15
N GLU A 537 25.26 -9.25 -44.75
CA GLU A 537 24.33 -10.15 -44.05
C GLU A 537 25.05 -11.16 -43.14
N ALA A 538 26.21 -11.68 -43.57
CA ALA A 538 27.02 -12.59 -42.75
C ALA A 538 27.58 -11.93 -41.47
N VAL A 539 28.10 -10.70 -41.57
CA VAL A 539 28.64 -9.96 -40.41
C VAL A 539 27.54 -9.35 -39.54
N GLU A 540 26.40 -8.95 -40.11
CA GLU A 540 25.18 -8.57 -39.39
C GLU A 540 24.64 -9.75 -38.59
N LYS A 541 24.54 -10.94 -39.20
CA LYS A 541 24.12 -12.15 -38.48
C LYS A 541 25.03 -12.44 -37.30
N PHE A 542 26.35 -12.32 -37.47
CA PHE A 542 27.29 -12.54 -36.38
C PHE A 542 27.06 -11.51 -35.26
N TYR A 543 26.93 -10.24 -35.65
CA TYR A 543 26.62 -9.14 -34.74
C TYR A 543 25.37 -9.46 -33.89
N TYR A 544 24.22 -9.71 -34.52
CA TYR A 544 22.95 -9.93 -33.82
C TYR A 544 22.86 -11.26 -33.07
N ASP A 545 23.54 -12.33 -33.50
CA ASP A 545 23.61 -13.59 -32.76
C ASP A 545 24.47 -13.46 -31.47
N VAL A 546 25.47 -12.55 -31.46
CA VAL A 546 26.45 -12.41 -30.37
C VAL A 546 26.11 -11.27 -29.39
N ILE A 547 25.75 -10.08 -29.89
CA ILE A 547 25.56 -8.89 -29.05
C ILE A 547 24.51 -9.04 -27.92
N PRO A 548 23.43 -9.85 -27.99
CA PRO A 548 22.48 -10.01 -26.87
C PRO A 548 23.07 -10.65 -25.61
N LYS A 549 24.16 -11.40 -25.76
CA LYS A 549 24.86 -12.07 -24.65
C LYS A 549 26.17 -11.38 -24.32
N LEU A 550 26.87 -10.85 -25.33
CA LEU A 550 28.10 -10.08 -25.17
C LEU A 550 27.88 -8.73 -24.47
N SER A 551 26.76 -8.04 -24.73
CA SER A 551 26.46 -6.73 -24.16
C SER A 551 26.48 -6.72 -22.62
N ARG A 552 26.16 -7.87 -22.01
CA ARG A 552 26.19 -8.11 -20.56
C ARG A 552 27.60 -8.13 -19.96
N ILE A 553 28.63 -8.28 -20.78
CA ILE A 553 30.03 -8.22 -20.36
C ILE A 553 30.45 -6.76 -20.39
N VAL A 554 30.53 -6.15 -19.20
CA VAL A 554 30.91 -4.75 -18.97
C VAL A 554 31.96 -4.74 -17.87
N GLY A 555 33.12 -4.14 -18.13
CA GLY A 555 34.19 -3.94 -17.15
C GLY A 555 33.92 -2.74 -16.24
N ALA A 556 34.90 -2.35 -15.43
CA ALA A 556 34.85 -1.13 -14.63
C ALA A 556 34.82 0.14 -15.51
N ASP A 557 35.39 0.06 -16.72
CA ASP A 557 35.39 1.13 -17.72
C ASP A 557 35.24 0.58 -19.16
N GLU A 558 35.25 1.49 -20.15
CA GLU A 558 35.11 1.15 -21.57
C GLU A 558 36.32 0.37 -22.11
N ALA A 559 37.53 0.61 -21.62
CA ALA A 559 38.75 -0.07 -22.08
C ALA A 559 38.77 -1.54 -21.60
N GLU A 560 38.44 -1.78 -20.33
CA GLU A 560 38.27 -3.13 -19.78
C GLU A 560 37.10 -3.86 -20.45
N THR A 561 35.99 -3.17 -20.72
CA THR A 561 34.85 -3.71 -21.49
C THR A 561 35.31 -4.20 -22.87
N LYS A 562 36.04 -3.38 -23.63
CA LYS A 562 36.62 -3.76 -24.93
C LYS A 562 37.53 -4.98 -24.81
N ALA A 563 38.41 -5.02 -23.82
CA ALA A 563 39.35 -6.12 -23.62
C ALA A 563 38.64 -7.45 -23.33
N LEU A 564 37.69 -7.44 -22.38
CA LEU A 564 36.89 -8.62 -22.01
C LEU A 564 36.07 -9.15 -23.18
N ARG A 565 35.36 -8.26 -23.90
CA ARG A 565 34.55 -8.63 -25.06
C ARG A 565 35.40 -9.15 -26.21
N SER A 566 36.50 -8.47 -26.53
CA SER A 566 37.42 -8.85 -27.61
C SER A 566 37.98 -10.27 -27.39
N LYS A 567 38.41 -10.59 -26.16
CA LYS A 567 38.92 -11.93 -25.80
C LYS A 567 37.93 -13.06 -26.08
N MET A 568 36.62 -12.82 -25.94
CA MET A 568 35.58 -13.82 -26.18
C MET A 568 35.17 -13.93 -27.66
N VAL A 569 35.30 -12.85 -28.44
CA VAL A 569 34.66 -12.71 -29.77
C VAL A 569 35.66 -12.77 -30.92
N LYS A 570 36.85 -12.18 -30.73
CA LYS A 570 37.84 -11.97 -31.78
C LYS A 570 38.23 -13.25 -32.57
N PRO A 571 38.40 -14.43 -31.94
CA PRO A 571 38.78 -15.64 -32.68
C PRO A 571 37.79 -16.04 -33.78
N GLU A 572 36.48 -15.94 -33.53
CA GLU A 572 35.46 -16.32 -34.52
C GLU A 572 35.17 -15.18 -35.51
N TRP A 573 35.27 -13.93 -35.07
CA TRP A 573 35.17 -12.77 -35.95
C TRP A 573 36.29 -12.73 -37.00
N ASP A 574 37.53 -13.00 -36.57
CA ASP A 574 38.69 -13.01 -37.47
C ASP A 574 38.63 -14.18 -38.47
N LYS A 575 38.11 -15.36 -38.07
CA LYS A 575 37.81 -16.48 -38.98
C LYS A 575 36.81 -16.08 -40.05
N LEU A 576 35.68 -15.47 -39.66
CA LEU A 576 34.65 -14.98 -40.58
C LEU A 576 35.22 -13.92 -41.54
N CYS A 577 35.94 -12.93 -41.03
CA CYS A 577 36.56 -11.89 -41.84
C CYS A 577 37.58 -12.46 -42.83
N THR A 578 38.40 -13.43 -42.41
CA THR A 578 39.38 -14.11 -43.27
C THR A 578 38.72 -14.89 -44.40
N LYS A 579 37.60 -15.57 -44.13
CA LYS A 579 36.80 -16.27 -45.14
C LYS A 579 36.24 -15.29 -46.16
N ILE A 580 35.61 -14.21 -45.70
CA ILE A 580 35.02 -13.17 -46.55
C ILE A 580 36.09 -12.47 -47.42
N ASP A 581 37.25 -12.13 -46.86
CA ASP A 581 38.33 -11.51 -47.64
C ASP A 581 38.86 -12.46 -48.74
N LYS A 582 39.00 -13.76 -48.46
CA LYS A 582 39.35 -14.77 -49.49
C LYS A 582 38.29 -14.88 -50.59
N ASP A 583 37.01 -14.86 -50.22
CA ASP A 583 35.91 -14.92 -51.19
C ASP A 583 35.88 -13.67 -52.09
N TRP A 584 36.18 -12.49 -51.56
CA TRP A 584 36.31 -11.25 -52.34
C TRP A 584 37.50 -11.28 -53.30
N GLU A 585 38.67 -11.78 -52.87
CA GLU A 585 39.83 -11.91 -53.77
C GLU A 585 39.55 -12.91 -54.91
N ARG A 586 38.73 -13.95 -54.69
CA ARG A 586 38.26 -14.85 -55.77
C ARG A 586 37.50 -14.10 -56.87
N ILE A 587 36.71 -13.09 -56.51
CA ILE A 587 35.95 -12.27 -57.48
C ILE A 587 36.86 -11.22 -58.15
N ILE A 588 37.81 -10.63 -57.40
CA ILE A 588 38.82 -9.72 -57.94
C ILE A 588 39.70 -10.43 -59.00
N GLY A 589 39.91 -11.74 -58.83
CA GLY A 589 40.62 -12.61 -59.76
C GLY A 589 39.82 -13.08 -60.99
N ASP A 590 38.52 -12.77 -61.12
CA ASP A 590 37.73 -13.13 -62.31
C ASP A 590 38.36 -12.54 -63.58
N ARG A 591 38.69 -13.40 -64.55
CA ARG A 591 39.25 -13.00 -65.86
C ARG A 591 38.26 -13.19 -67.01
N ASN A 592 37.01 -13.55 -66.74
CA ASN A 592 36.02 -13.81 -67.79
C ASN A 592 35.66 -12.52 -68.56
N TYR A 593 35.89 -11.34 -67.98
CA TYR A 593 35.85 -10.05 -68.70
C TYR A 593 36.72 -9.99 -69.95
N VAL A 594 37.78 -10.81 -70.07
CA VAL A 594 38.66 -10.87 -71.25
C VAL A 594 37.88 -11.33 -72.50
N ARG A 595 36.80 -12.10 -72.33
CA ARG A 595 35.92 -12.56 -73.44
C ARG A 595 35.08 -11.44 -74.06
N PHE A 596 35.09 -10.22 -73.50
CA PHE A 596 34.50 -9.04 -74.12
C PHE A 596 35.36 -8.43 -75.24
N TYR A 597 36.58 -8.94 -75.48
CA TYR A 597 37.53 -8.38 -76.43
C TYR A 597 37.88 -9.39 -77.51
N LEU A 598 37.78 -8.98 -78.78
CA LEU A 598 38.17 -9.80 -79.94
C LEU A 598 39.63 -10.26 -79.88
N LYS A 599 40.52 -9.46 -79.27
CA LYS A 599 41.90 -9.83 -78.95
C LYS A 599 42.09 -9.78 -77.42
N PRO A 600 42.44 -10.88 -76.74
CA PRO A 600 42.65 -10.91 -75.30
C PRO A 600 43.67 -9.90 -74.76
N SER A 601 44.69 -9.56 -75.55
CA SER A 601 45.70 -8.55 -75.22
C SER A 601 45.13 -7.14 -75.05
N SER A 602 43.99 -6.83 -75.67
CA SER A 602 43.32 -5.52 -75.56
C SER A 602 42.57 -5.33 -74.23
N ALA A 603 42.45 -6.36 -73.38
CA ALA A 603 41.67 -6.34 -72.15
C ALA A 603 42.38 -5.70 -70.94
N GLY A 604 43.53 -5.05 -71.12
CA GLY A 604 44.33 -4.46 -70.03
C GLY A 604 43.58 -3.40 -69.22
N ASP A 605 43.05 -2.37 -69.90
CA ASP A 605 42.31 -1.26 -69.29
C ASP A 605 41.03 -1.75 -68.61
N GLY A 606 40.25 -2.56 -69.32
CA GLY A 606 39.09 -3.25 -68.78
C GLY A 606 39.40 -4.06 -67.53
N GLY A 607 40.49 -4.83 -67.51
CA GLY A 607 40.89 -5.58 -66.33
C GLY A 607 41.23 -4.69 -65.13
N ASN A 608 41.93 -3.59 -65.36
CA ASN A 608 42.23 -2.61 -64.31
C ASN A 608 40.94 -1.95 -63.78
N LYS A 609 40.01 -1.61 -64.68
CA LYS A 609 38.71 -1.02 -64.35
C LYS A 609 37.78 -2.00 -63.62
N PHE A 610 37.75 -3.27 -64.02
CA PHE A 610 37.05 -4.36 -63.32
C PHE A 610 37.54 -4.47 -61.87
N ARG A 611 38.85 -4.66 -61.68
CA ARG A 611 39.45 -4.80 -60.34
C ARG A 611 39.20 -3.56 -59.47
N LYS A 612 39.29 -2.35 -60.04
CA LYS A 612 38.99 -1.09 -59.32
C LYS A 612 37.54 -1.05 -58.82
N LEU A 613 36.57 -1.44 -59.66
CA LEU A 613 35.14 -1.44 -59.30
C LEU A 613 34.80 -2.53 -58.27
N VAL A 614 35.35 -3.74 -58.39
CA VAL A 614 35.12 -4.81 -57.40
C VAL A 614 35.76 -4.46 -56.05
N ARG A 615 36.99 -3.94 -56.05
CA ARG A 615 37.67 -3.47 -54.82
C ARG A 615 36.89 -2.36 -54.12
N ALA A 616 36.32 -1.40 -54.85
CA ALA A 616 35.50 -0.34 -54.26
C ALA A 616 34.28 -0.88 -53.47
N GLU A 617 33.62 -1.94 -53.95
CA GLU A 617 32.52 -2.57 -53.19
C GLU A 617 33.03 -3.41 -52.01
N ARG A 618 34.15 -4.14 -52.16
CA ARG A 618 34.83 -4.82 -51.03
C ARG A 618 35.20 -3.83 -49.92
N ASP A 619 35.68 -2.64 -50.29
CA ASP A 619 36.16 -1.65 -49.33
C ASP A 619 34.99 -0.99 -48.58
N LYS A 620 33.79 -0.89 -49.20
CA LYS A 620 32.54 -0.61 -48.47
C LYS A 620 32.19 -1.70 -47.45
N HIS A 621 32.32 -2.98 -47.82
CA HIS A 621 32.13 -4.08 -46.85
C HIS A 621 33.14 -3.98 -45.69
N LYS A 622 34.41 -3.68 -45.96
CA LYS A 622 35.43 -3.47 -44.92
C LYS A 622 35.10 -2.31 -43.99
N ALA A 623 34.63 -1.18 -44.51
CA ALA A 623 34.14 -0.08 -43.68
C ALA A 623 32.93 -0.50 -42.82
N TYR A 624 31.99 -1.23 -43.40
CA TYR A 624 30.79 -1.70 -42.70
C TYR A 624 31.07 -2.70 -41.59
N ARG A 625 31.91 -3.73 -41.84
CA ARG A 625 32.29 -4.70 -40.80
C ARG A 625 33.10 -4.04 -39.68
N ASN A 626 33.97 -3.08 -39.99
CA ASN A 626 34.72 -2.35 -38.97
C ASN A 626 33.79 -1.52 -38.06
N LYS A 627 32.73 -0.92 -38.63
CA LYS A 627 31.66 -0.28 -37.86
C LYS A 627 30.98 -1.27 -36.91
N LEU A 628 30.57 -2.46 -37.40
CA LEU A 628 29.96 -3.50 -36.56
C LEU A 628 30.90 -4.07 -35.49
N TRP A 629 32.19 -4.22 -35.78
CA TRP A 629 33.20 -4.63 -34.80
C TRP A 629 33.30 -3.62 -33.66
N ASN A 630 33.41 -2.33 -33.98
CA ASN A 630 33.44 -1.28 -32.96
C ASN A 630 32.17 -1.34 -32.09
N LYS A 631 30.98 -1.43 -32.72
CA LYS A 631 29.70 -1.59 -32.00
C LYS A 631 29.68 -2.80 -31.06
N LEU A 632 30.16 -3.98 -31.47
CA LEU A 632 30.29 -5.15 -30.59
C LEU A 632 31.11 -4.86 -29.33
N MET A 633 32.17 -4.06 -29.47
CA MET A 633 33.10 -3.75 -28.39
C MET A 633 32.62 -2.60 -27.48
N THR A 634 31.83 -1.64 -28.00
CA THR A 634 31.45 -0.41 -27.28
C THR A 634 29.98 -0.27 -26.90
N GLU A 635 29.05 -0.76 -27.72
CA GLU A 635 27.63 -0.48 -27.51
C GLU A 635 26.96 -1.52 -26.58
N SER A 636 25.91 -1.10 -25.89
CA SER A 636 24.88 -2.01 -25.37
C SER A 636 24.18 -2.70 -26.55
N PHE A 637 23.40 -3.76 -26.29
CA PHE A 637 22.55 -4.29 -27.36
C PHE A 637 21.50 -3.24 -27.72
N VAL A 638 21.62 -2.69 -28.92
CA VAL A 638 20.56 -1.88 -29.54
C VAL A 638 19.74 -2.82 -30.43
N PRO A 639 18.42 -2.91 -30.24
CA PRO A 639 17.52 -3.60 -31.17
C PRO A 639 17.77 -3.17 -32.62
N LYS A 640 17.52 -4.06 -33.58
CA LYS A 640 17.53 -3.65 -34.99
C LYS A 640 16.55 -2.47 -35.14
N PRO A 641 16.92 -1.36 -35.82
CA PRO A 641 16.01 -0.25 -36.04
C PRO A 641 14.69 -0.75 -36.62
N ILE A 642 13.58 -0.12 -36.24
CA ILE A 642 12.30 -0.34 -36.91
C ILE A 642 12.55 -0.01 -38.40
N PRO A 643 12.20 -0.90 -39.36
CA PRO A 643 12.42 -0.63 -40.77
C PRO A 643 11.79 0.71 -41.18
N GLU A 644 12.42 1.42 -42.12
CA GLU A 644 12.10 2.81 -42.43
C GLU A 644 10.66 2.96 -42.93
N GLU A 645 10.21 2.00 -43.75
CA GLU A 645 8.84 1.82 -44.25
C GLU A 645 7.77 1.60 -43.15
N PHE A 646 8.21 1.38 -41.91
CA PHE A 646 7.38 1.06 -40.75
C PHE A 646 7.57 2.03 -39.58
N ASN A 647 8.52 2.97 -39.70
CA ASN A 647 8.84 3.91 -38.64
C ASN A 647 8.05 5.21 -38.76
N GLU A 648 7.77 5.68 -39.98
CA GLU A 648 6.89 6.84 -40.22
C GLU A 648 5.43 6.47 -39.93
N LEU A 649 4.73 7.28 -39.13
CA LEU A 649 3.35 7.02 -38.72
C LEU A 649 2.36 7.86 -39.55
N GLU A 650 1.41 7.20 -40.19
CA GLU A 650 0.44 7.89 -41.05
C GLU A 650 -0.48 8.83 -40.27
N ASN A 651 -0.37 10.14 -40.56
CA ASN A 651 -1.15 11.22 -39.95
C ASN A 651 -1.00 11.34 -38.42
N ILE A 652 0.14 10.94 -37.84
CA ILE A 652 0.43 11.09 -36.41
C ILE A 652 1.56 12.09 -36.18
N TYR A 653 1.31 13.02 -35.27
CA TYR A 653 2.17 14.15 -35.03
C TYR A 653 2.38 14.38 -33.53
N TYR A 654 3.53 14.92 -33.19
CA TYR A 654 3.65 15.79 -32.04
C TYR A 654 3.06 17.16 -32.41
N VAL A 655 2.10 17.63 -31.62
CA VAL A 655 1.40 18.91 -31.88
C VAL A 655 1.83 19.94 -30.85
N SER A 656 2.73 20.85 -31.25
CA SER A 656 3.24 21.94 -30.42
C SER A 656 2.55 23.28 -30.72
N ASN A 657 2.74 24.25 -29.82
CA ASN A 657 2.24 25.61 -29.98
C ASN A 657 3.38 26.59 -30.25
N ALA A 658 3.19 27.48 -31.23
CA ALA A 658 4.24 28.37 -31.72
C ALA A 658 4.60 29.53 -30.76
N ALA A 659 3.98 29.60 -29.58
CA ALA A 659 4.28 30.59 -28.55
C ALA A 659 5.34 30.15 -27.53
N ASP A 660 5.35 28.88 -27.13
CA ASP A 660 6.00 28.44 -25.87
C ASP A 660 6.65 27.04 -25.88
N ASP A 661 6.78 26.39 -27.05
CA ASP A 661 7.41 25.05 -27.20
C ASP A 661 6.74 23.95 -26.34
N LEU A 662 5.46 24.17 -25.99
CA LEU A 662 4.62 23.19 -25.33
C LEU A 662 3.82 22.39 -26.35
N TYR A 663 3.52 21.15 -26.00
CA TYR A 663 2.82 20.16 -26.80
C TYR A 663 1.47 19.83 -26.17
N ILE A 664 0.50 19.42 -27.00
CA ILE A 664 -0.80 18.91 -26.53
C ILE A 664 -0.56 17.75 -25.56
N ASP A 665 -1.17 17.85 -24.38
CA ASP A 665 -0.99 16.96 -23.24
C ASP A 665 -2.33 16.51 -22.66
N ILE A 666 -2.37 15.28 -22.15
CA ILE A 666 -3.51 14.70 -21.44
C ILE A 666 -3.05 14.33 -20.02
N PRO A 667 -3.67 14.85 -18.96
CA PRO A 667 -3.15 14.72 -17.60
C PRO A 667 -2.87 13.28 -17.17
N GLY A 668 -1.62 13.04 -16.74
CA GLY A 668 -1.15 11.77 -16.22
C GLY A 668 0.29 11.51 -16.70
N TYR A 669 0.66 10.24 -16.87
CA TYR A 669 2.02 9.88 -17.28
C TYR A 669 2.00 8.78 -18.35
N HIS A 670 2.34 9.16 -19.59
CA HIS A 670 2.46 8.25 -20.73
C HIS A 670 1.19 7.39 -20.91
N PHE A 671 1.33 6.07 -20.87
CA PHE A 671 0.27 5.08 -21.01
C PHE A 671 -0.80 5.13 -19.90
N ASN A 672 -0.51 5.82 -18.79
CA ASN A 672 -1.42 6.02 -17.66
C ASN A 672 -2.04 7.44 -17.66
N ALA A 673 -2.01 8.15 -18.78
CA ALA A 673 -2.77 9.39 -18.95
C ALA A 673 -4.29 9.15 -18.84
N GLN A 674 -5.02 10.13 -18.29
CA GLN A 674 -6.46 10.05 -18.08
C GLN A 674 -7.20 9.82 -19.40
N ASN A 675 -8.07 8.81 -19.44
CA ASN A 675 -8.81 8.39 -20.64
C ASN A 675 -10.34 8.49 -20.48
N ASP A 676 -10.80 9.24 -19.48
CA ASP A 676 -12.21 9.46 -19.16
C ASP A 676 -12.84 10.57 -20.01
N LYS A 677 -14.16 10.49 -20.20
CA LYS A 677 -14.95 11.55 -20.87
C LYS A 677 -14.96 12.80 -19.98
N GLY A 678 -14.65 13.95 -20.55
CA GLY A 678 -14.48 15.21 -19.81
C GLY A 678 -13.05 15.48 -19.33
N THR A 679 -12.09 14.58 -19.57
CA THR A 679 -10.67 14.82 -19.28
C THR A 679 -10.21 16.08 -20.00
N LYS A 680 -9.65 17.06 -19.26
CA LYS A 680 -9.14 18.30 -19.87
C LYS A 680 -8.01 17.98 -20.85
N VAL A 681 -7.91 18.76 -21.93
CA VAL A 681 -6.71 18.77 -22.78
C VAL A 681 -5.85 19.97 -22.38
N SER A 682 -4.61 19.70 -21.99
CA SER A 682 -3.64 20.69 -21.51
C SER A 682 -2.43 20.83 -22.43
N MET A 683 -1.46 21.65 -22.02
CA MET A 683 -0.21 21.90 -22.72
C MET A 683 0.97 21.59 -21.79
N TYR A 684 1.90 20.74 -22.20
CA TYR A 684 3.07 20.38 -21.39
C TYR A 684 4.33 20.20 -22.23
N LYS A 685 5.49 19.99 -21.58
CA LYS A 685 6.75 19.72 -22.29
C LYS A 685 6.66 18.41 -23.06
N ARG A 686 7.41 18.30 -24.16
CA ARG A 686 7.55 17.06 -24.92
C ARG A 686 8.09 15.94 -24.05
N ASP A 687 7.46 14.78 -24.17
CA ASP A 687 7.97 13.50 -23.66
C ASP A 687 7.72 12.41 -24.71
N ARG A 688 7.98 11.15 -24.35
CA ARG A 688 7.78 9.98 -25.23
C ARG A 688 6.47 9.24 -24.93
N GLY A 689 5.52 9.89 -24.27
CA GLY A 689 4.22 9.33 -23.92
C GLY A 689 3.31 9.17 -25.13
N ILE A 690 2.60 8.05 -25.20
CA ILE A 690 1.63 7.75 -26.27
C ILE A 690 0.44 8.74 -26.30
N ASP A 691 0.22 9.46 -25.20
CA ASP A 691 -0.69 10.60 -25.06
C ASP A 691 -0.20 11.89 -25.75
N ARG A 692 1.11 12.02 -26.07
CA ARG A 692 1.66 13.08 -26.94
C ARG A 692 1.55 12.78 -28.43
N PHE A 693 1.29 11.51 -28.79
CA PHE A 693 1.11 11.11 -30.17
C PHE A 693 -0.32 11.45 -30.55
N ILE A 694 -0.49 12.45 -31.43
CA ILE A 694 -1.79 12.96 -31.82
C ILE A 694 -2.06 12.57 -33.27
N LYS A 695 -3.08 11.72 -33.47
CA LYS A 695 -3.56 11.36 -34.80
C LYS A 695 -4.54 12.40 -35.31
N ILE A 696 -4.31 12.89 -36.53
CA ILE A 696 -5.22 13.76 -37.26
C ILE A 696 -6.05 12.89 -38.19
N ILE A 697 -7.36 12.79 -37.92
CA ILE A 697 -8.26 11.89 -38.65
C ILE A 697 -9.14 12.73 -39.58
N PRO A 698 -9.05 12.58 -40.91
CA PRO A 698 -9.94 13.27 -41.84
C PRO A 698 -11.42 12.98 -41.55
N ALA A 699 -12.25 14.01 -41.49
CA ALA A 699 -13.70 13.84 -41.43
C ALA A 699 -14.28 13.57 -42.84
N LYS A 700 -15.51 13.03 -42.90
CA LYS A 700 -16.24 12.88 -44.17
C LYS A 700 -16.44 14.22 -44.88
N GLU A 701 -16.63 15.30 -44.11
CA GLU A 701 -16.77 16.65 -44.65
C GLU A 701 -15.39 17.23 -44.98
N LYS A 702 -15.17 17.50 -46.27
CA LYS A 702 -13.88 17.93 -46.82
C LYS A 702 -13.35 19.18 -46.11
N GLY A 703 -12.15 19.08 -45.56
CA GLY A 703 -11.43 20.17 -44.89
C GLY A 703 -11.57 20.22 -43.37
N TYR A 704 -12.35 19.31 -42.77
CA TYR A 704 -12.40 19.12 -41.31
C TYR A 704 -11.68 17.84 -40.88
N VAL A 705 -11.16 17.85 -39.65
CA VAL A 705 -10.48 16.73 -39.00
C VAL A 705 -10.97 16.52 -37.59
N PHE A 706 -10.83 15.29 -37.08
CA PHE A 706 -10.83 14.98 -35.66
C PHE A 706 -9.37 14.90 -35.17
N ILE A 707 -9.16 15.15 -33.88
CA ILE A 707 -7.84 15.16 -33.25
C ILE A 707 -7.88 14.13 -32.10
N GLN A 708 -7.05 13.08 -32.16
CA GLN A 708 -7.12 11.93 -31.26
C GLN A 708 -5.74 11.63 -30.60
N PRO A 709 -5.57 11.82 -29.28
CA PRO A 709 -4.38 11.33 -28.58
C PRO A 709 -4.38 9.79 -28.54
N GLN A 710 -3.22 9.16 -28.76
CA GLN A 710 -3.17 7.72 -29.04
C GLN A 710 -3.11 6.81 -27.80
N HIS A 711 -3.23 7.35 -26.59
CA HIS A 711 -3.51 6.56 -25.38
C HIS A 711 -5.00 6.17 -25.25
N SER A 712 -5.90 6.77 -26.05
CA SER A 712 -7.35 6.67 -25.87
C SER A 712 -8.11 6.67 -27.20
N ASP A 713 -9.30 6.05 -27.21
CA ASP A 713 -10.23 6.14 -28.36
C ASP A 713 -11.00 7.47 -28.42
N LEU A 714 -10.90 8.30 -27.36
CA LEU A 714 -11.58 9.60 -27.28
C LEU A 714 -10.90 10.67 -28.16
N VAL A 715 -11.68 11.63 -28.63
CA VAL A 715 -11.21 12.76 -29.46
C VAL A 715 -11.37 14.10 -28.73
N LEU A 716 -10.65 15.12 -29.18
CA LEU A 716 -10.88 16.50 -28.75
C LEU A 716 -12.31 16.94 -29.09
N ASP A 717 -12.96 17.59 -28.12
CA ASP A 717 -14.34 18.04 -28.17
C ASP A 717 -14.45 19.43 -27.50
N VAL A 718 -15.25 20.33 -28.08
CA VAL A 718 -15.60 21.61 -27.46
C VAL A 718 -16.65 21.36 -26.40
N ALA A 719 -16.30 21.52 -25.12
CA ALA A 719 -17.12 21.13 -23.99
C ALA A 719 -18.55 21.71 -24.06
N GLY A 720 -19.54 20.80 -24.01
CA GLY A 720 -20.96 21.14 -24.11
C GLY A 720 -21.40 21.71 -25.47
N GLY A 721 -20.57 21.64 -26.51
CA GLY A 721 -20.83 22.30 -27.80
C GLY A 721 -20.84 23.82 -27.70
N SER A 722 -20.11 24.41 -26.75
CA SER A 722 -20.10 25.85 -26.51
C SER A 722 -19.79 26.65 -27.77
N LYS A 723 -20.51 27.77 -27.96
CA LYS A 723 -20.31 28.71 -29.07
C LYS A 723 -19.58 30.00 -28.66
N THR A 724 -19.17 30.11 -27.40
CA THR A 724 -18.56 31.33 -26.84
C THR A 724 -17.04 31.19 -26.66
N ALA A 725 -16.37 32.33 -26.65
CA ALA A 725 -14.97 32.47 -26.26
C ALA A 725 -14.76 31.96 -24.82
N GLY A 726 -13.61 31.34 -24.56
CA GLY A 726 -13.33 30.65 -23.28
C GLY A 726 -13.91 29.24 -23.16
N GLY A 727 -14.67 28.75 -24.15
CA GLY A 727 -15.14 27.35 -24.20
C GLY A 727 -13.96 26.37 -24.13
N LYS A 728 -13.98 25.44 -23.17
CA LYS A 728 -12.87 24.51 -22.90
C LYS A 728 -12.83 23.37 -23.90
N ILE A 729 -11.62 22.88 -24.18
CA ILE A 729 -11.39 21.64 -24.92
C ILE A 729 -11.15 20.49 -23.95
N HIS A 730 -11.86 19.38 -24.14
CA HIS A 730 -11.76 18.15 -23.34
C HIS A 730 -11.76 16.92 -24.27
N LEU A 731 -11.54 15.73 -23.71
CA LEU A 731 -11.72 14.47 -24.41
C LEU A 731 -13.17 13.98 -24.32
N TRP A 732 -13.74 13.54 -25.43
CA TRP A 732 -15.08 12.97 -25.47
C TRP A 732 -15.20 11.76 -26.40
N GLN A 733 -16.30 11.01 -26.25
CA GLN A 733 -16.58 9.87 -27.12
C GLN A 733 -16.70 10.35 -28.57
N TRP A 734 -15.95 9.72 -29.47
CA TRP A 734 -15.96 10.08 -30.87
C TRP A 734 -17.33 9.83 -31.53
N GLY A 735 -18.01 10.91 -31.90
CA GLY A 735 -19.17 10.92 -32.78
C GLY A 735 -18.71 11.32 -34.19
N LYS A 736 -18.76 10.37 -35.13
CA LYS A 736 -18.17 10.50 -36.49
C LYS A 736 -18.69 11.67 -37.33
N ASP A 737 -19.82 12.27 -36.94
CA ASP A 737 -20.46 13.41 -37.61
C ASP A 737 -20.77 14.56 -36.62
N ASN A 738 -20.16 14.58 -35.42
CA ASN A 738 -20.39 15.59 -34.38
C ASN A 738 -19.61 16.90 -34.64
N PRO A 739 -20.26 18.05 -34.89
CA PRO A 739 -19.57 19.32 -35.19
C PRO A 739 -18.75 19.88 -34.02
N SER A 740 -19.00 19.48 -32.77
CA SER A 740 -18.20 19.89 -31.60
C SER A 740 -16.81 19.24 -31.56
N GLN A 741 -16.58 18.22 -32.41
CA GLN A 741 -15.33 17.44 -32.47
C GLN A 741 -14.57 17.65 -33.79
N MET A 742 -15.12 18.48 -34.67
CA MET A 742 -14.58 18.75 -36.01
C MET A 742 -13.83 20.09 -36.01
N PHE A 743 -12.57 20.04 -36.41
CA PHE A 743 -11.70 21.22 -36.50
C PHE A 743 -11.27 21.44 -37.94
N LYS A 744 -11.35 22.67 -38.44
CA LYS A 744 -10.83 23.05 -39.75
C LYS A 744 -9.37 23.45 -39.59
N MET A 745 -8.48 22.80 -40.33
CA MET A 745 -7.07 23.16 -40.39
C MET A 745 -6.88 24.26 -41.45
N ILE A 746 -6.31 25.40 -41.04
CA ILE A 746 -6.07 26.55 -41.91
C ILE A 746 -4.59 26.90 -41.85
N SER A 747 -3.85 26.67 -42.94
CA SER A 747 -2.40 26.90 -42.99
C SER A 747 -2.02 28.36 -42.73
N VAL A 748 -0.96 28.57 -41.95
CA VAL A 748 -0.38 29.91 -41.73
C VAL A 748 0.50 30.28 -42.91
N GLY A 749 0.16 31.36 -43.61
CA GLY A 749 0.91 31.83 -44.78
C GLY A 749 2.41 32.00 -44.50
N GLY A 750 3.25 31.46 -45.38
CA GLY A 750 4.71 31.50 -45.27
C GLY A 750 5.32 30.54 -44.24
N LYS A 751 4.54 29.65 -43.61
CA LYS A 751 5.04 28.65 -42.66
C LYS A 751 4.59 27.22 -43.01
N SER A 752 5.55 26.34 -43.27
CA SER A 752 5.28 24.91 -43.44
C SER A 752 4.83 24.28 -42.13
N ASN A 753 3.85 23.37 -42.18
CA ASN A 753 3.31 22.60 -41.05
C ASN A 753 2.76 23.42 -39.86
N VAL A 754 2.47 24.71 -40.04
CA VAL A 754 1.84 25.56 -39.01
C VAL A 754 0.41 25.90 -39.41
N PHE A 755 -0.54 25.67 -38.51
CA PHE A 755 -1.97 25.78 -38.76
C PHE A 755 -2.69 26.57 -37.66
N TYR A 756 -3.76 27.26 -38.04
CA TYR A 756 -4.84 27.58 -37.14
C TYR A 756 -5.84 26.42 -37.11
N LEU A 757 -6.38 26.10 -35.93
CA LEU A 757 -7.39 25.06 -35.73
C LEU A 757 -8.72 25.71 -35.34
N GLN A 758 -9.67 25.77 -36.28
CA GLN A 758 -10.97 26.42 -36.09
C GLN A 758 -12.04 25.37 -35.75
N ALA A 759 -12.71 25.50 -34.60
CA ALA A 759 -13.79 24.62 -34.19
C ALA A 759 -15.04 24.84 -35.04
N LYS A 760 -15.61 23.76 -35.62
CA LYS A 760 -16.77 23.83 -36.52
C LYS A 760 -18.04 24.33 -35.83
N VAL A 761 -18.27 23.94 -34.57
CA VAL A 761 -19.49 24.28 -33.82
C VAL A 761 -19.66 25.78 -33.55
N SER A 762 -18.56 26.53 -33.50
CA SER A 762 -18.51 27.93 -33.06
C SER A 762 -17.86 28.89 -34.06
N GLY A 763 -16.99 28.40 -34.96
CA GLY A 763 -16.12 29.25 -35.79
C GLY A 763 -14.93 29.86 -35.03
N LEU A 764 -14.74 29.53 -33.75
CA LEU A 764 -13.67 30.04 -32.89
C LEU A 764 -12.41 29.17 -32.98
N TYR A 765 -11.29 29.68 -32.49
CA TYR A 765 -9.95 29.12 -32.71
C TYR A 765 -9.35 28.52 -31.44
N LEU A 766 -8.80 27.31 -31.54
CA LEU A 766 -8.06 26.67 -30.44
C LEU A 766 -6.86 27.53 -30.06
N THR A 767 -6.81 27.85 -28.77
CA THR A 767 -5.91 28.84 -28.18
C THR A 767 -5.24 28.23 -26.95
N ASN A 768 -3.91 28.27 -26.96
CA ASN A 768 -3.07 27.90 -25.84
C ASN A 768 -3.10 28.99 -24.75
N ASN A 769 -3.20 28.54 -23.49
CA ASN A 769 -3.27 29.36 -22.28
C ASN A 769 -2.04 29.18 -21.35
N GLY A 770 -0.99 28.48 -21.82
CA GLY A 770 0.25 28.21 -21.08
C GLY A 770 0.28 26.84 -20.40
N SER A 771 1.40 26.53 -19.75
CA SER A 771 1.69 25.19 -19.20
C SER A 771 0.64 24.71 -18.19
N SER A 772 0.23 23.45 -18.34
CA SER A 772 -0.77 22.73 -17.53
C SER A 772 -2.20 23.32 -17.55
N GLN A 773 -2.40 24.46 -18.24
CA GLN A 773 -3.72 25.07 -18.44
C GLN A 773 -4.50 24.32 -19.52
N SER A 774 -5.84 24.37 -19.43
CA SER A 774 -6.69 23.79 -20.46
C SER A 774 -6.64 24.62 -21.74
N ILE A 775 -6.62 23.95 -22.90
CA ILE A 775 -6.85 24.61 -24.19
C ILE A 775 -8.30 25.13 -24.22
N THR A 776 -8.50 26.31 -24.80
CA THR A 776 -9.83 26.93 -25.00
C THR A 776 -10.01 27.38 -26.44
N GLN A 777 -11.25 27.57 -26.88
CA GLN A 777 -11.54 28.33 -28.09
C GLN A 777 -11.63 29.83 -27.80
N GLN A 778 -11.11 30.69 -28.68
CA GLN A 778 -11.17 32.16 -28.59
C GLN A 778 -11.43 32.79 -29.97
N GLU A 779 -11.70 34.09 -29.99
CA GLU A 779 -11.78 34.87 -31.23
C GLU A 779 -10.44 34.87 -32.00
N PHE A 780 -10.49 35.15 -33.30
CA PHE A 780 -9.31 35.08 -34.17
C PHE A 780 -8.36 36.27 -33.98
N ALA A 781 -7.29 36.07 -33.22
CA ALA A 781 -6.32 37.11 -32.90
C ALA A 781 -5.03 37.05 -33.75
N ARG A 782 -4.83 35.99 -34.56
CA ARG A 782 -3.61 35.70 -35.35
C ARG A 782 -2.33 35.50 -34.52
N ASN A 783 -2.43 35.57 -33.20
CA ASN A 783 -1.33 35.45 -32.24
C ASN A 783 -0.66 34.06 -32.30
N LYS A 784 0.62 34.00 -31.88
CA LYS A 784 1.40 32.75 -31.83
C LYS A 784 0.72 31.66 -31.00
N ASN A 785 -0.04 32.02 -29.96
CA ASN A 785 -0.74 31.04 -29.11
C ASN A 785 -1.94 30.36 -29.78
N GLN A 786 -2.35 30.81 -30.98
CA GLN A 786 -3.35 30.15 -31.84
C GLN A 786 -2.73 29.39 -33.02
N GLN A 787 -1.39 29.42 -33.14
CA GLN A 787 -0.66 28.76 -34.23
C GLN A 787 -0.09 27.43 -33.72
N TRP A 788 -0.54 26.34 -34.31
CA TRP A 788 -0.21 24.96 -33.96
C TRP A 788 0.76 24.37 -34.98
N VAL A 789 1.87 23.82 -34.50
CA VAL A 789 2.91 23.20 -35.33
C VAL A 789 2.73 21.69 -35.28
N LEU A 790 2.73 21.04 -36.44
CA LEU A 790 2.61 19.59 -36.58
C LEU A 790 3.97 19.00 -36.99
N GLU A 791 4.65 18.34 -36.06
CA GLU A 791 5.88 17.59 -36.29
C GLU A 791 5.53 16.11 -36.48
N PRO A 792 5.88 15.44 -37.60
CA PRO A 792 5.64 14.01 -37.77
C PRO A 792 6.26 13.21 -36.62
N ALA A 793 5.50 12.26 -36.07
CA ALA A 793 5.96 11.36 -35.02
C ALA A 793 6.36 10.00 -35.62
N PHE A 794 7.43 9.41 -35.09
CA PHE A 794 7.91 8.09 -35.53
C PHE A 794 7.62 7.01 -34.49
N ALA A 795 7.42 5.77 -34.92
CA ALA A 795 7.21 4.63 -34.03
C ALA A 795 8.38 4.43 -33.03
N SER A 796 9.60 4.81 -33.44
CA SER A 796 10.80 4.84 -32.59
C SER A 796 10.84 5.95 -31.53
N ASP A 797 10.01 6.99 -31.66
CA ASP A 797 9.98 8.10 -30.69
C ASP A 797 9.17 7.75 -29.43
N MET A 798 8.31 6.73 -29.51
CA MET A 798 7.43 6.33 -28.43
C MET A 798 8.20 5.59 -27.32
N ALA A 799 7.80 5.79 -26.07
CA ALA A 799 8.34 5.04 -24.94
C ALA A 799 7.89 3.57 -24.97
N ASP A 800 8.68 2.70 -24.34
CA ASP A 800 8.31 1.31 -24.03
C ASP A 800 6.89 1.20 -23.44
N VAL A 801 6.16 0.18 -23.86
CA VAL A 801 4.95 -0.27 -23.14
C VAL A 801 5.33 -0.62 -21.70
N PRO A 802 4.59 -0.16 -20.68
CA PRO A 802 4.88 -0.48 -19.28
C PRO A 802 4.92 -2.00 -19.01
N ALA A 803 5.76 -2.40 -18.06
CA ALA A 803 5.85 -3.79 -17.60
C ALA A 803 4.70 -4.11 -16.62
N GLU A 804 3.50 -4.14 -17.18
CA GLU A 804 2.22 -4.30 -16.51
C GLU A 804 1.40 -5.43 -17.17
N THR A 805 0.20 -5.67 -16.67
CA THR A 805 -0.71 -6.68 -17.26
C THR A 805 -1.63 -6.04 -18.28
N TYR A 806 -1.85 -6.73 -19.40
CA TYR A 806 -2.78 -6.31 -20.46
C TYR A 806 -3.61 -7.48 -20.98
N ALA A 807 -4.83 -7.21 -21.44
CA ALA A 807 -5.52 -8.07 -22.39
C ALA A 807 -5.08 -7.68 -23.81
N PHE A 808 -4.75 -8.66 -24.65
CA PHE A 808 -4.21 -8.43 -25.99
C PHE A 808 -5.29 -8.77 -27.02
N LYS A 809 -5.86 -7.76 -27.66
CA LYS A 809 -6.94 -7.91 -28.64
C LYS A 809 -6.40 -7.83 -30.06
N ASN A 810 -6.59 -8.86 -30.87
CA ASN A 810 -6.33 -8.76 -32.30
C ASN A 810 -7.39 -7.83 -32.96
N VAL A 811 -6.94 -6.87 -33.78
CA VAL A 811 -7.84 -5.84 -34.34
C VAL A 811 -8.83 -6.46 -35.33
N MET A 812 -8.36 -7.25 -36.30
CA MET A 812 -9.25 -7.86 -37.31
C MET A 812 -10.20 -8.91 -36.73
N ALA A 813 -9.70 -9.80 -35.87
CA ALA A 813 -10.50 -10.87 -35.30
C ALA A 813 -11.52 -10.39 -34.24
N ASN A 814 -11.34 -9.16 -33.73
CA ASN A 814 -12.08 -8.57 -32.61
C ASN A 814 -12.03 -9.43 -31.31
N ARG A 815 -11.00 -10.28 -31.18
CA ARG A 815 -10.84 -11.33 -30.14
C ARG A 815 -9.51 -11.22 -29.42
N TYR A 816 -9.38 -11.91 -28.29
CA TYR A 816 -8.24 -11.79 -27.37
C TYR A 816 -7.37 -13.03 -27.37
N THR A 817 -6.07 -12.86 -27.08
CA THR A 817 -5.12 -13.96 -26.86
C THR A 817 -5.61 -14.89 -25.76
N ASP A 818 -5.61 -16.19 -26.06
CA ASP A 818 -6.26 -17.25 -25.30
C ASP A 818 -5.31 -18.47 -25.20
N VAL A 819 -5.49 -19.27 -24.15
CA VAL A 819 -4.76 -20.52 -23.91
C VAL A 819 -5.79 -21.65 -23.78
N PRO A 820 -5.85 -22.61 -24.73
CA PRO A 820 -6.96 -23.54 -24.84
C PRO A 820 -7.33 -24.30 -23.56
N GLY A 821 -8.54 -24.07 -23.06
CA GLY A 821 -9.16 -24.81 -21.96
C GLY A 821 -10.03 -23.90 -21.08
N PRO A 822 -11.08 -24.42 -20.41
CA PRO A 822 -11.96 -23.62 -19.56
C PRO A 822 -11.37 -23.40 -18.15
N ASP A 823 -11.57 -22.22 -17.56
CA ASP A 823 -11.26 -21.85 -16.17
C ASP A 823 -9.87 -22.39 -15.69
N ASP A 824 -9.87 -23.31 -14.73
CA ASP A 824 -8.70 -23.93 -14.08
C ASP A 824 -8.06 -25.07 -14.90
N LYS A 825 -8.56 -25.33 -16.12
CA LYS A 825 -8.12 -26.39 -17.03
C LYS A 825 -7.49 -25.85 -18.31
N ALA A 826 -7.17 -24.55 -18.37
CA ALA A 826 -6.33 -23.98 -19.41
C ALA A 826 -5.03 -24.80 -19.58
N ALA A 827 -4.71 -25.15 -20.82
CA ALA A 827 -3.59 -26.05 -21.12
C ALA A 827 -2.24 -25.42 -20.73
N GLY A 828 -1.36 -26.21 -20.11
CA GLY A 828 -0.09 -25.73 -19.59
C GLY A 828 1.03 -25.62 -20.64
N LYS A 829 2.18 -26.22 -20.32
CA LYS A 829 3.35 -26.24 -21.20
C LYS A 829 3.00 -26.87 -22.57
N ASP A 830 3.64 -26.34 -23.62
CA ASP A 830 3.49 -26.74 -25.03
C ASP A 830 2.08 -26.46 -25.62
N ALA A 831 1.20 -25.76 -24.89
CA ALA A 831 -0.09 -25.30 -25.39
C ALA A 831 0.08 -24.20 -26.44
N HIS A 832 -0.56 -24.34 -27.60
CA HIS A 832 -0.59 -23.33 -28.65
C HIS A 832 -1.59 -22.23 -28.34
N LEU A 833 -1.20 -20.96 -28.47
CA LEU A 833 -2.08 -19.84 -28.21
C LEU A 833 -3.05 -19.61 -29.37
N THR A 834 -4.28 -19.30 -28.99
CA THR A 834 -5.40 -19.05 -29.90
C THR A 834 -6.01 -17.67 -29.66
N LEU A 835 -7.03 -17.32 -30.44
CA LEU A 835 -7.93 -16.21 -30.15
C LEU A 835 -9.30 -16.70 -29.71
N TRP A 836 -9.86 -16.03 -28.72
CA TRP A 836 -11.19 -16.31 -28.19
C TRP A 836 -11.94 -15.01 -27.82
N ASP A 837 -13.26 -15.11 -27.65
CA ASP A 837 -14.06 -14.02 -27.11
C ASP A 837 -13.67 -13.73 -25.64
N MET A 838 -13.94 -12.52 -25.13
CA MET A 838 -13.60 -12.16 -23.76
C MET A 838 -14.58 -12.77 -22.76
N ASP A 839 -14.09 -13.68 -21.90
CA ASP A 839 -14.76 -14.26 -20.73
C ASP A 839 -14.19 -13.76 -19.40
N HIS A 840 -13.12 -12.96 -19.45
CA HIS A 840 -12.44 -12.35 -18.30
C HIS A 840 -11.67 -13.31 -17.37
N ASP A 841 -11.27 -14.48 -17.88
CA ASP A 841 -10.42 -15.42 -17.15
C ASP A 841 -8.91 -15.10 -17.22
N PRO A 842 -8.08 -15.63 -16.30
CA PRO A 842 -6.68 -15.21 -16.14
C PRO A 842 -5.77 -15.53 -17.34
N ASP A 843 -6.18 -16.44 -18.21
CA ASP A 843 -5.49 -16.80 -19.45
C ASP A 843 -5.57 -15.69 -20.51
N ARG A 844 -6.64 -14.87 -20.49
CA ARG A 844 -6.82 -13.70 -21.37
C ARG A 844 -5.92 -12.52 -20.99
N TYR A 845 -5.32 -12.57 -19.81
CA TYR A 845 -4.48 -11.49 -19.26
C TYR A 845 -3.02 -11.87 -19.28
N ASN A 846 -2.19 -11.00 -19.85
CA ASN A 846 -0.79 -11.28 -20.11
C ASN A 846 0.07 -10.19 -19.46
N MET A 847 0.92 -10.60 -18.52
CA MET A 847 1.89 -9.77 -17.83
C MET A 847 3.12 -9.56 -18.73
N LEU A 848 3.46 -8.29 -18.97
CA LEU A 848 4.70 -7.89 -19.62
C LEU A 848 5.84 -7.84 -18.62
N ILE A 849 6.85 -8.67 -18.84
CA ILE A 849 8.06 -8.74 -18.01
C ILE A 849 9.22 -8.21 -18.84
N LYS A 850 9.84 -7.10 -18.44
CA LYS A 850 11.01 -6.56 -19.15
C LYS A 850 12.08 -7.64 -19.33
N SER A 851 12.60 -7.75 -20.55
CA SER A 851 13.71 -8.64 -20.84
C SER A 851 15.01 -8.10 -20.23
N HIS A 852 16.08 -8.86 -20.44
CA HIS A 852 17.47 -8.44 -20.27
C HIS A 852 18.00 -7.66 -21.48
N ILE A 853 17.13 -7.34 -22.42
CA ILE A 853 17.37 -6.59 -23.64
C ILE A 853 16.37 -5.45 -23.62
N ASP A 854 16.84 -4.23 -23.80
CA ASP A 854 15.99 -3.04 -23.90
C ASP A 854 15.02 -3.16 -25.09
N ASP A 855 13.85 -2.51 -25.00
CA ASP A 855 12.68 -2.63 -25.89
C ASP A 855 11.99 -4.02 -25.96
N TYR A 856 12.56 -5.09 -25.39
CA TYR A 856 11.99 -6.45 -25.45
C TYR A 856 11.37 -6.92 -24.13
N PHE A 857 10.36 -7.77 -24.25
CA PHE A 857 9.59 -8.33 -23.13
C PHE A 857 9.48 -9.85 -23.26
N PHE A 858 9.45 -10.53 -22.12
CA PHE A 858 8.77 -11.83 -22.00
C PHE A 858 7.29 -11.54 -21.72
N VAL A 859 6.41 -12.40 -22.24
CA VAL A 859 4.96 -12.29 -22.04
C VAL A 859 4.48 -13.54 -21.31
N GLN A 860 3.83 -13.36 -20.16
CA GLN A 860 3.35 -14.45 -19.30
C GLN A 860 1.83 -14.32 -19.10
N PRO A 861 1.00 -15.27 -19.56
CA PRO A 861 -0.41 -15.31 -19.17
C PRO A 861 -0.55 -15.45 -17.65
N LEU A 862 -1.50 -14.75 -17.01
CA LEU A 862 -1.63 -14.79 -15.56
C LEU A 862 -1.99 -16.18 -15.03
N HIS A 863 -2.64 -17.04 -15.84
CA HIS A 863 -3.03 -18.40 -15.44
C HIS A 863 -1.86 -19.37 -15.21
N SER A 864 -0.62 -19.05 -15.60
CA SER A 864 0.52 -19.97 -15.49
C SER A 864 1.86 -19.29 -15.23
N ASN A 865 2.88 -20.11 -14.94
CA ASN A 865 4.28 -19.69 -14.84
C ASN A 865 5.06 -19.86 -16.17
N TYR A 866 4.38 -20.27 -17.25
CA TYR A 866 4.98 -20.41 -18.58
C TYR A 866 4.91 -19.09 -19.35
N VAL A 867 5.84 -18.89 -20.28
CA VAL A 867 5.89 -17.69 -21.11
C VAL A 867 5.59 -18.02 -22.56
N TRP A 868 5.15 -17.01 -23.31
CA TRP A 868 5.06 -17.07 -24.76
C TRP A 868 6.42 -17.46 -25.37
N ASP A 869 6.38 -18.41 -26.28
CA ASP A 869 7.53 -19.00 -26.95
C ASP A 869 7.14 -19.32 -28.41
N ILE A 870 8.06 -19.17 -29.35
CA ILE A 870 7.84 -19.56 -30.75
C ILE A 870 8.28 -21.02 -30.94
N GLU A 871 7.36 -21.88 -31.38
CA GLU A 871 7.55 -23.33 -31.50
C GLU A 871 8.89 -23.70 -32.15
N GLY A 872 9.72 -24.46 -31.43
CA GLY A 872 11.05 -24.90 -31.86
C GLY A 872 12.09 -23.79 -32.08
N GLY A 873 11.78 -22.55 -31.71
CA GLY A 873 12.56 -21.35 -32.05
C GLY A 873 12.57 -21.05 -33.56
N SER A 874 11.53 -21.46 -34.28
CA SER A 874 11.43 -21.32 -35.74
C SER A 874 11.41 -19.86 -36.20
N THR A 875 11.99 -19.60 -37.37
CA THR A 875 12.01 -18.27 -38.02
C THR A 875 11.21 -18.24 -39.33
N LYS A 876 10.37 -19.24 -39.59
CA LYS A 876 9.56 -19.38 -40.80
C LYS A 876 8.14 -18.80 -40.59
N ASN A 877 7.48 -18.43 -41.68
CA ASN A 877 6.05 -18.12 -41.66
C ASN A 877 5.25 -19.35 -41.22
N GLY A 878 4.20 -19.15 -40.42
CA GLY A 878 3.37 -20.21 -39.86
C GLY A 878 3.95 -20.90 -38.62
N ALA A 879 5.10 -20.45 -38.09
CA ALA A 879 5.59 -20.90 -36.79
C ALA A 879 4.61 -20.46 -35.69
N LYS A 880 4.14 -21.39 -34.86
CA LYS A 880 3.09 -21.11 -33.89
C LYS A 880 3.63 -20.45 -32.63
N LEU A 881 2.76 -19.67 -31.98
CA LEU A 881 2.95 -19.21 -30.62
C LEU A 881 2.50 -20.31 -29.64
N GLN A 882 3.34 -20.64 -28.67
CA GLN A 882 3.09 -21.64 -27.64
C GLN A 882 3.48 -21.14 -26.24
N LEU A 883 3.16 -21.91 -25.20
CA LEU A 883 3.67 -21.74 -23.84
C LEU A 883 4.88 -22.62 -23.57
N TYR A 884 5.93 -22.07 -22.95
CA TYR A 884 7.11 -22.85 -22.57
C TYR A 884 7.76 -22.35 -21.28
N ASP A 885 8.63 -23.18 -20.69
CA ASP A 885 9.49 -22.80 -19.56
C ASP A 885 10.34 -21.58 -19.89
N LEU A 886 10.46 -20.61 -18.98
CA LEU A 886 11.27 -19.40 -19.17
C LEU A 886 12.77 -19.75 -19.31
N ASN A 887 13.22 -19.91 -20.56
CA ASN A 887 14.57 -20.29 -20.94
C ASN A 887 15.42 -19.08 -21.40
N ARG A 888 14.79 -17.91 -21.58
CA ARG A 888 15.45 -16.64 -21.95
C ARG A 888 16.22 -16.69 -23.29
N SER A 889 15.76 -17.56 -24.19
CA SER A 889 16.14 -17.59 -25.61
C SER A 889 15.56 -16.38 -26.35
N SER A 890 15.85 -16.26 -27.65
CA SER A 890 15.20 -15.27 -28.51
C SER A 890 13.74 -15.62 -28.84
N ALA A 891 13.36 -16.90 -28.78
CA ALA A 891 12.00 -17.39 -29.08
C ALA A 891 10.93 -16.86 -28.12
N GLN A 892 11.35 -16.37 -26.95
CA GLN A 892 10.48 -15.90 -25.87
C GLN A 892 10.45 -14.38 -25.73
N GLN A 893 11.04 -13.65 -26.68
CA GLN A 893 11.23 -12.21 -26.58
C GLN A 893 10.43 -11.50 -27.66
N PHE A 894 9.72 -10.45 -27.26
CA PHE A 894 8.79 -9.72 -28.12
C PHE A 894 8.97 -8.22 -27.95
N ARG A 895 9.03 -7.48 -29.07
CA ARG A 895 9.10 -6.00 -29.09
C ARG A 895 7.76 -5.44 -29.53
N PHE A 896 7.31 -4.39 -28.84
CA PHE A 896 6.06 -3.71 -29.13
C PHE A 896 6.34 -2.47 -29.97
N VAL A 897 5.96 -2.53 -31.25
CA VAL A 897 6.13 -1.43 -32.21
C VAL A 897 4.78 -0.75 -32.41
N PHE A 898 4.69 0.56 -32.20
CA PHE A 898 3.41 1.27 -32.32
C PHE A 898 2.79 1.12 -33.71
N ALA A 899 1.50 0.81 -33.78
CA ALA A 899 0.80 0.56 -35.05
C ALA A 899 0.05 1.78 -35.61
N GLY A 900 0.13 2.92 -34.94
CA GLY A 900 -0.52 4.15 -35.39
C GLY A 900 -2.03 4.21 -35.16
N SER A 901 -2.54 3.50 -34.15
CA SER A 901 -3.93 3.56 -33.69
C SER A 901 -3.97 3.41 -32.15
N PRO A 902 -5.02 3.89 -31.44
CA PRO A 902 -4.99 3.98 -29.99
C PRO A 902 -4.66 2.67 -29.28
N MET A 903 -3.60 2.69 -28.46
CA MET A 903 -3.06 1.52 -27.74
C MET A 903 -2.85 0.27 -28.63
N THR A 904 -2.56 0.44 -29.92
CA THR A 904 -2.40 -0.66 -30.90
C THR A 904 -0.96 -0.82 -31.33
N PHE A 905 -0.47 -2.06 -31.37
CA PHE A 905 0.93 -2.40 -31.63
C PHE A 905 1.06 -3.58 -32.60
N TYR A 906 2.14 -3.59 -33.37
CA TYR A 906 2.70 -4.79 -33.97
C TYR A 906 3.65 -5.45 -32.97
N ILE A 907 3.60 -6.77 -32.82
CA ILE A 907 4.44 -7.49 -31.86
C ILE A 907 5.50 -8.28 -32.62
N GLN A 908 6.76 -7.82 -32.57
CA GLN A 908 7.87 -8.34 -33.36
C GLN A 908 8.68 -9.41 -32.61
N HIS A 909 8.97 -10.54 -33.26
CA HIS A 909 9.90 -11.56 -32.77
C HIS A 909 11.32 -11.34 -33.33
N PRO A 910 12.34 -11.08 -32.47
CA PRO A 910 13.65 -10.55 -32.89
C PRO A 910 14.45 -11.49 -33.79
N ALA A 911 14.43 -12.81 -33.55
CA ALA A 911 15.26 -13.74 -34.30
C ALA A 911 14.77 -14.01 -35.73
N SER A 912 13.51 -13.67 -36.02
CA SER A 912 12.91 -13.82 -37.35
C SER A 912 12.64 -12.50 -38.06
N GLU A 913 12.62 -11.39 -37.33
CA GLU A 913 12.14 -10.06 -37.74
C GLU A 913 10.65 -9.97 -38.13
N LYS A 914 9.96 -11.13 -38.17
CA LYS A 914 8.51 -11.35 -38.32
C LYS A 914 7.70 -10.91 -37.10
N TYR A 915 6.39 -10.89 -37.26
CA TYR A 915 5.43 -10.37 -36.29
C TYR A 915 4.37 -11.40 -35.95
N LEU A 916 3.73 -11.26 -34.78
CA LEU A 916 2.53 -12.03 -34.43
C LEU A 916 1.38 -11.69 -35.37
N ASP A 917 0.84 -12.73 -35.97
CA ASP A 917 -0.26 -12.73 -36.92
C ASP A 917 -1.37 -13.65 -36.39
N ALA A 918 -2.61 -13.21 -36.52
CA ALA A 918 -3.79 -14.04 -36.33
C ALA A 918 -4.16 -14.70 -37.66
N SER A 919 -4.15 -16.03 -37.70
CA SER A 919 -4.23 -16.78 -38.95
C SER A 919 -5.50 -16.46 -39.75
N HIS A 920 -5.32 -15.86 -40.93
CA HIS A 920 -6.42 -15.29 -41.73
C HIS A 920 -7.51 -16.33 -42.09
N SER A 921 -7.17 -17.61 -42.22
CA SER A 921 -8.14 -18.68 -42.53
C SER A 921 -9.19 -18.91 -41.42
N ASN A 922 -8.87 -18.59 -40.16
CA ASN A 922 -9.73 -18.79 -39.00
C ASN A 922 -10.16 -17.48 -38.30
N ILE A 923 -9.81 -16.31 -38.85
CA ILE A 923 -9.87 -14.99 -38.18
C ILE A 923 -11.22 -14.65 -37.52
N ASN A 924 -12.33 -15.15 -38.07
CA ASN A 924 -13.69 -14.87 -37.59
C ASN A 924 -14.21 -15.88 -36.52
N LYS A 925 -13.37 -16.81 -36.05
CA LYS A 925 -13.77 -17.89 -35.14
C LYS A 925 -12.90 -17.96 -33.89
N ASN A 926 -13.50 -18.42 -32.79
CA ASN A 926 -12.78 -18.87 -31.61
C ASN A 926 -11.87 -20.06 -31.95
N GLY A 927 -10.69 -20.14 -31.32
CA GLY A 927 -9.64 -21.09 -31.69
C GLY A 927 -8.82 -20.66 -32.92
N CYS A 928 -8.85 -19.38 -33.32
CA CYS A 928 -7.99 -18.88 -34.39
C CYS A 928 -6.51 -18.94 -33.97
N PRO A 929 -5.62 -19.66 -34.67
CA PRO A 929 -4.22 -19.79 -34.26
C PRO A 929 -3.44 -18.48 -34.34
N ILE A 930 -2.55 -18.26 -33.37
CA ILE A 930 -1.55 -17.18 -33.41
C ILE A 930 -0.22 -17.74 -33.93
N GLN A 931 0.37 -17.06 -34.91
CA GLN A 931 1.56 -17.51 -35.63
C GLN A 931 2.52 -16.36 -35.94
N LEU A 932 3.73 -16.66 -36.42
CA LEU A 932 4.61 -15.68 -37.03
C LEU A 932 4.32 -15.54 -38.53
N TRP A 933 4.32 -14.29 -39.00
CA TRP A 933 4.22 -13.98 -40.42
C TRP A 933 5.07 -12.75 -40.80
N ASP A 934 5.40 -12.64 -42.09
CA ASP A 934 5.93 -11.39 -42.65
C ASP A 934 4.90 -10.27 -42.50
N ARG A 935 5.35 -9.01 -42.29
CA ARG A 935 4.43 -7.89 -42.09
C ARG A 935 3.88 -7.35 -43.40
N HIS A 936 2.56 -7.17 -43.44
CA HIS A 936 1.80 -6.55 -44.52
C HIS A 936 1.07 -5.27 -44.07
N GLY A 937 1.13 -4.92 -42.78
CA GLY A 937 0.48 -3.75 -42.20
C GLY A 937 -1.03 -3.92 -41.97
N LYS A 938 -1.54 -5.14 -42.01
CA LYS A 938 -2.98 -5.44 -41.91
C LYS A 938 -3.44 -5.61 -40.47
N GLU A 939 -4.74 -5.43 -40.24
CA GLU A 939 -5.36 -5.51 -38.91
C GLU A 939 -5.23 -6.89 -38.22
N ASN A 940 -4.96 -7.97 -38.96
CA ASN A 940 -4.68 -9.30 -38.40
C ASN A 940 -3.27 -9.40 -37.76
N GLU A 941 -2.38 -8.45 -38.04
CA GLU A 941 -1.03 -8.33 -37.47
C GLU A 941 -0.99 -7.30 -36.32
N GLN A 942 -2.13 -6.65 -36.02
CA GLN A 942 -2.24 -5.55 -35.06
C GLN A 942 -2.93 -6.01 -33.77
N TRP A 943 -2.37 -5.57 -32.65
CA TRP A 943 -2.75 -6.00 -31.30
C TRP A 943 -3.02 -4.78 -30.42
N LYS A 944 -4.28 -4.57 -30.05
CA LYS A 944 -4.69 -3.52 -29.12
C LYS A 944 -4.55 -4.03 -27.68
N LEU A 945 -3.74 -3.33 -26.89
CA LEU A 945 -3.49 -3.66 -25.49
C LEU A 945 -4.47 -2.90 -24.60
N THR A 946 -5.24 -3.62 -23.79
CA THR A 946 -6.14 -3.06 -22.77
C THR A 946 -5.52 -3.29 -21.40
N TYR A 947 -5.19 -2.23 -20.67
CA TYR A 947 -4.55 -2.32 -19.35
C TYR A 947 -5.43 -3.05 -18.33
N VAL A 948 -4.80 -3.94 -17.56
CA VAL A 948 -5.42 -4.74 -16.50
C VAL A 948 -4.82 -4.28 -15.17
N PRO A 949 -5.61 -3.63 -14.28
CA PRO A 949 -5.12 -3.15 -13.00
C PRO A 949 -4.52 -4.27 -12.13
N LYS A 950 -3.44 -3.94 -11.41
CA LYS A 950 -2.88 -4.83 -10.38
C LYS A 950 -3.85 -4.98 -9.21
N TRP A 951 -4.26 -6.21 -8.97
CA TRP A 951 -5.06 -6.63 -7.83
C TRP A 951 -4.16 -6.81 -6.60
N GLN A 952 -4.59 -6.35 -5.42
CA GLN A 952 -3.83 -6.55 -4.18
C GLN A 952 -4.73 -6.99 -3.03
N MET A 953 -4.41 -8.14 -2.44
CA MET A 953 -5.10 -8.69 -1.28
C MET A 953 -4.49 -8.13 0.03
N PRO A 954 -5.30 -7.73 1.02
CA PRO A 954 -4.81 -7.45 2.38
C PRO A 954 -4.46 -8.75 3.13
N PRO A 955 -3.84 -8.71 4.32
CA PRO A 955 -3.46 -9.92 5.05
C PRO A 955 -4.63 -10.88 5.32
N ALA A 956 -4.50 -12.15 4.91
CA ALA A 956 -5.63 -13.09 4.81
C ALA A 956 -6.31 -13.49 6.13
N ASN A 957 -5.59 -13.33 7.24
CA ASN A 957 -6.07 -13.64 8.60
C ASN A 957 -6.45 -12.38 9.41
N GLN A 958 -6.31 -11.19 8.82
CA GLN A 958 -6.65 -9.91 9.44
C GLN A 958 -8.13 -9.61 9.20
N SER A 959 -8.88 -9.31 10.26
CA SER A 959 -10.27 -8.85 10.10
C SER A 959 -10.32 -7.36 9.80
N PHE A 960 -11.22 -6.95 8.91
CA PHE A 960 -11.46 -5.56 8.57
C PHE A 960 -12.94 -5.21 8.66
N TYR A 961 -13.23 -3.97 9.07
CA TYR A 961 -14.47 -3.29 8.69
C TYR A 961 -14.27 -2.69 7.30
N VAL A 962 -15.25 -2.82 6.41
CA VAL A 962 -15.20 -2.17 5.09
C VAL A 962 -16.06 -0.91 5.14
N LYS A 963 -15.40 0.25 5.07
CA LYS A 963 -16.01 1.57 5.18
C LYS A 963 -16.31 2.13 3.79
N ALA A 964 -17.46 2.76 3.59
CA ALA A 964 -17.70 3.61 2.42
C ALA A 964 -16.77 4.84 2.49
N ALA A 965 -15.87 5.03 1.52
CA ALA A 965 -14.71 5.92 1.65
C ALA A 965 -15.06 7.39 1.91
N TYR A 966 -16.22 7.83 1.41
CA TYR A 966 -16.72 9.20 1.52
C TYR A 966 -17.95 9.31 2.45
N SER A 967 -18.10 8.38 3.39
CA SER A 967 -19.15 8.38 4.41
C SER A 967 -18.60 7.90 5.76
N ASN A 968 -19.44 7.83 6.79
CA ASN A 968 -19.16 7.13 8.06
C ASN A 968 -19.92 5.79 8.17
N LYS A 969 -20.37 5.26 7.04
CA LYS A 969 -21.12 4.01 6.93
C LYS A 969 -20.21 2.84 6.52
N TYR A 970 -20.59 1.63 6.91
CA TYR A 970 -19.82 0.40 6.75
C TYR A 970 -20.68 -0.71 6.15
N TRP A 971 -20.05 -1.67 5.47
CA TRP A 971 -20.72 -2.88 5.00
C TRP A 971 -21.31 -3.66 6.17
N ASP A 972 -22.53 -4.16 5.97
CA ASP A 972 -23.37 -4.79 6.97
C ASP A 972 -24.25 -5.87 6.33
N ILE A 973 -24.55 -6.94 7.05
CA ILE A 973 -25.44 -8.05 6.65
C ILE A 973 -26.88 -7.87 7.21
N GLY A 974 -27.03 -6.99 8.19
CA GLY A 974 -28.26 -6.56 8.83
C GLY A 974 -28.88 -7.59 9.78
N GLY A 975 -29.16 -7.22 11.02
CA GLY A 975 -29.85 -8.05 12.01
C GLY A 975 -29.11 -8.08 13.36
N LYS A 976 -29.40 -9.06 14.21
CA LYS A 976 -28.72 -9.29 15.50
C LYS A 976 -28.45 -10.77 15.76
N GLY A 977 -27.25 -11.08 16.25
CA GLY A 977 -26.88 -12.44 16.64
C GLY A 977 -26.83 -13.42 15.46
N ALA A 978 -27.30 -14.65 15.66
CA ALA A 978 -27.16 -15.76 14.71
C ALA A 978 -27.93 -15.57 13.39
N GLU A 979 -28.93 -14.67 13.33
CA GLU A 979 -29.72 -14.44 12.11
C GLU A 979 -28.96 -13.72 10.99
N THR A 980 -27.84 -13.08 11.34
CA THR A 980 -26.93 -12.44 10.39
C THR A 980 -26.05 -13.44 9.63
N ASN A 981 -26.10 -14.73 9.98
CA ASN A 981 -25.41 -15.82 9.30
C ASN A 981 -26.39 -16.80 8.62
N LYS A 982 -27.20 -16.30 7.69
CA LYS A 982 -28.12 -17.12 6.88
C LYS A 982 -27.86 -16.89 5.40
N ASN A 983 -27.95 -17.96 4.59
CA ASN A 983 -27.90 -17.86 3.14
C ASN A 983 -28.96 -16.87 2.63
N GLY A 984 -28.58 -16.01 1.68
CA GLY A 984 -29.49 -15.03 1.07
C GLY A 984 -29.64 -13.72 1.84
N LYS A 985 -28.93 -13.53 2.96
CA LYS A 985 -28.83 -12.23 3.63
C LYS A 985 -28.05 -11.26 2.75
N LYS A 986 -28.62 -10.08 2.50
CA LYS A 986 -28.12 -9.08 1.55
C LYS A 986 -27.14 -8.14 2.22
N LEU A 987 -26.12 -7.68 1.49
CA LEU A 987 -25.27 -6.59 1.95
C LEU A 987 -25.99 -5.25 1.83
N ILE A 988 -25.87 -4.47 2.89
CA ILE A 988 -26.27 -3.06 2.98
C ILE A 988 -25.10 -2.23 3.51
N ILE A 989 -25.26 -0.91 3.56
CA ILE A 989 -24.45 -0.04 4.41
C ILE A 989 -25.22 0.42 5.66
N TRP A 990 -24.51 0.51 6.79
CA TRP A 990 -25.06 0.95 8.07
C TRP A 990 -24.02 1.69 8.93
N ASP A 991 -24.47 2.27 10.05
CA ASP A 991 -23.58 2.73 11.11
C ASP A 991 -22.79 1.59 11.76
N LEU A 992 -21.60 1.89 12.30
CA LEU A 992 -20.76 0.93 12.98
C LEU A 992 -21.24 0.69 14.41
N ASP A 993 -21.38 -0.58 14.79
CA ASP A 993 -21.57 -1.03 16.17
C ASP A 993 -20.56 -2.15 16.52
N ASN A 994 -20.71 -2.79 17.68
CA ASN A 994 -19.82 -3.85 18.15
C ASN A 994 -20.11 -5.26 17.56
N GLY A 995 -21.01 -5.36 16.58
CA GLY A 995 -21.42 -6.61 15.91
C GLY A 995 -20.31 -7.31 15.13
N GLY A 996 -20.45 -8.63 14.99
CA GLY A 996 -19.55 -9.48 14.19
C GLY A 996 -19.93 -9.56 12.70
N ASP A 997 -21.12 -9.08 12.34
CA ASP A 997 -21.70 -9.06 11.00
C ASP A 997 -21.03 -8.05 10.05
N ARG A 998 -20.30 -7.08 10.60
CA ARG A 998 -19.57 -6.03 9.85
C ARG A 998 -18.07 -6.31 9.71
N LYS A 999 -17.61 -7.49 10.13
CA LYS A 999 -16.19 -7.91 10.12
C LYS A 999 -15.93 -8.92 9.01
N TYR A 1000 -14.96 -8.62 8.16
CA TYR A 1000 -14.64 -9.40 6.96
C TYR A 1000 -13.16 -9.79 6.92
N GLN A 1001 -12.89 -11.01 6.46
CA GLN A 1001 -11.54 -11.47 6.06
C GLN A 1001 -11.51 -11.67 4.55
N PHE A 1002 -10.36 -11.40 3.94
CA PHE A 1002 -10.16 -11.54 2.49
C PHE A 1002 -9.24 -12.72 2.25
N LYS A 1003 -9.77 -13.82 1.69
CA LYS A 1003 -9.03 -15.08 1.56
C LYS A 1003 -8.75 -15.42 0.10
N PRO A 1004 -7.56 -15.95 -0.24
CA PRO A 1004 -7.27 -16.41 -1.60
C PRO A 1004 -8.35 -17.36 -2.10
N SER A 1005 -8.76 -17.21 -3.36
CA SER A 1005 -9.71 -18.14 -3.95
C SER A 1005 -9.06 -19.43 -4.47
N GLY A 1006 -7.75 -19.41 -4.72
CA GLY A 1006 -7.01 -20.40 -5.50
C GLY A 1006 -6.85 -19.97 -6.96
N ASP A 1007 -7.78 -19.16 -7.48
CA ASP A 1007 -7.70 -18.54 -8.80
C ASP A 1007 -6.88 -17.23 -8.72
N HIS A 1008 -5.55 -17.36 -8.70
CA HIS A 1008 -4.59 -16.26 -8.81
C HIS A 1008 -4.85 -15.13 -7.80
N SER A 1009 -5.20 -13.93 -8.28
CA SER A 1009 -5.48 -12.75 -7.45
C SER A 1009 -6.95 -12.58 -7.05
N TRP A 1010 -7.82 -13.52 -7.41
CA TRP A 1010 -9.21 -13.52 -6.98
C TRP A 1010 -9.34 -14.00 -5.53
N ILE A 1011 -10.27 -13.40 -4.79
CA ILE A 1011 -10.45 -13.59 -3.35
C ILE A 1011 -11.90 -13.88 -3.01
N PHE A 1012 -12.11 -14.63 -1.93
CA PHE A 1012 -13.37 -14.71 -1.21
C PHE A 1012 -13.40 -13.64 -0.13
N VAL A 1013 -14.50 -12.88 -0.03
CA VAL A 1013 -14.77 -11.99 1.10
C VAL A 1013 -15.61 -12.76 2.12
N GLN A 1014 -15.06 -13.09 3.27
CA GLN A 1014 -15.66 -13.98 4.27
C GLN A 1014 -16.11 -13.21 5.51
N VAL A 1015 -17.39 -13.34 5.89
CA VAL A 1015 -17.95 -12.74 7.12
C VAL A 1015 -17.49 -13.51 8.35
N GLN A 1016 -17.01 -12.81 9.37
CA GLN A 1016 -16.50 -13.45 10.60
C GLN A 1016 -17.61 -14.00 11.50
N ASN A 1017 -18.84 -13.47 11.43
CA ASN A 1017 -19.99 -14.09 12.09
C ASN A 1017 -20.44 -15.36 11.34
N GLY A 1018 -19.63 -16.42 11.43
CA GLY A 1018 -19.98 -17.78 11.00
C GLY A 1018 -19.61 -18.16 9.55
N GLY A 1019 -18.69 -17.44 8.92
CA GLY A 1019 -17.81 -18.00 7.88
C GLY A 1019 -18.36 -18.10 6.45
N ARG A 1020 -19.54 -17.55 6.16
CA ARG A 1020 -20.08 -17.44 4.79
C ARG A 1020 -19.31 -16.42 3.95
N VAL A 1021 -19.38 -16.58 2.63
CA VAL A 1021 -18.70 -15.71 1.67
C VAL A 1021 -19.69 -14.83 0.91
N PHE A 1022 -19.19 -13.75 0.33
CA PHE A 1022 -19.98 -12.91 -0.57
C PHE A 1022 -20.32 -13.68 -1.85
N ASP A 1023 -21.49 -13.38 -2.38
CA ASP A 1023 -22.15 -14.11 -3.46
C ASP A 1023 -23.06 -13.13 -4.22
N ILE A 1024 -23.10 -13.21 -5.56
CA ILE A 1024 -23.94 -12.33 -6.38
C ILE A 1024 -25.25 -13.04 -6.72
N VAL A 1025 -26.38 -12.44 -6.32
CA VAL A 1025 -27.73 -12.97 -6.57
C VAL A 1025 -27.92 -13.20 -8.07
N GLY A 1026 -28.11 -14.47 -8.46
CA GLY A 1026 -28.42 -14.85 -9.84
C GLY A 1026 -27.20 -15.14 -10.72
N LYS A 1027 -26.02 -15.35 -10.13
CA LYS A 1027 -24.71 -15.55 -10.80
C LYS A 1027 -24.08 -14.30 -11.42
N GLY A 1028 -24.75 -13.16 -11.33
CA GLY A 1028 -24.23 -11.86 -11.71
C GLY A 1028 -24.09 -11.61 -13.21
N GLY A 1029 -23.50 -10.45 -13.52
CA GLY A 1029 -23.27 -9.94 -14.86
C GLY A 1029 -24.17 -8.78 -15.28
N LYS A 1030 -25.17 -8.37 -14.48
CA LYS A 1030 -26.08 -7.26 -14.80
C LYS A 1030 -26.09 -6.18 -13.72
N ASN A 1031 -26.21 -4.93 -14.16
CA ASN A 1031 -26.30 -3.78 -13.26
C ASN A 1031 -27.50 -3.89 -12.32
N GLY A 1032 -27.26 -3.79 -11.01
CA GLY A 1032 -28.29 -3.80 -9.98
C GLY A 1032 -28.58 -5.17 -9.36
N GLU A 1033 -27.89 -6.24 -9.79
CA GLU A 1033 -27.92 -7.54 -9.12
C GLU A 1033 -27.28 -7.41 -7.72
N LYS A 1034 -27.95 -7.97 -6.71
CA LYS A 1034 -27.64 -7.70 -5.29
C LYS A 1034 -26.49 -8.59 -4.80
N ILE A 1035 -25.72 -8.05 -3.86
CA ILE A 1035 -24.73 -8.84 -3.12
C ILE A 1035 -25.43 -9.49 -1.91
N GLN A 1036 -25.20 -10.79 -1.74
CA GLN A 1036 -25.67 -11.58 -0.60
C GLN A 1036 -24.50 -12.33 0.04
N ILE A 1037 -24.76 -13.02 1.15
CA ILE A 1037 -23.89 -14.06 1.66
C ILE A 1037 -24.44 -15.44 1.39
N TRP A 1038 -23.55 -16.38 1.07
CA TRP A 1038 -23.89 -17.77 0.80
C TRP A 1038 -22.80 -18.72 1.32
N ASP A 1039 -23.14 -20.01 1.40
CA ASP A 1039 -22.16 -21.06 1.63
C ASP A 1039 -21.14 -21.10 0.48
N LYS A 1040 -19.87 -21.34 0.80
CA LYS A 1040 -18.78 -21.30 -0.18
C LYS A 1040 -18.89 -22.47 -1.16
N THR A 1041 -19.21 -22.17 -2.42
CA THR A 1041 -19.23 -23.11 -3.56
C THR A 1041 -17.95 -23.04 -4.38
N GLY A 1042 -17.30 -21.86 -4.41
CA GLY A 1042 -16.15 -21.60 -5.28
C GLY A 1042 -16.49 -21.14 -6.70
N SER A 1043 -17.76 -20.88 -7.01
CA SER A 1043 -18.20 -20.37 -8.31
C SER A 1043 -17.79 -18.92 -8.56
N ASN A 1044 -17.79 -18.48 -9.83
CA ASN A 1044 -17.23 -17.18 -10.24
C ASN A 1044 -18.00 -15.96 -9.68
N ASP A 1045 -19.27 -16.14 -9.29
CA ASP A 1045 -20.13 -15.20 -8.56
C ASP A 1045 -19.78 -15.03 -7.07
N GLN A 1046 -18.86 -15.85 -6.53
CA GLN A 1046 -18.29 -15.69 -5.19
C GLN A 1046 -16.84 -15.16 -5.20
N LYS A 1047 -16.27 -14.91 -6.40
CA LYS A 1047 -14.88 -14.46 -6.58
C LYS A 1047 -14.85 -12.95 -6.86
N PHE A 1048 -14.05 -12.24 -6.08
CA PHE A 1048 -13.86 -10.80 -6.20
C PHE A 1048 -12.38 -10.43 -6.30
N ALA A 1049 -12.05 -9.21 -6.68
CA ALA A 1049 -10.68 -8.72 -6.69
C ALA A 1049 -10.60 -7.25 -6.26
N ILE A 1050 -9.60 -6.91 -5.44
CA ILE A 1050 -9.44 -5.55 -4.88
C ILE A 1050 -8.56 -4.73 -5.83
N GLN A 1051 -9.16 -3.70 -6.44
CA GLN A 1051 -8.48 -2.69 -7.23
C GLN A 1051 -8.32 -1.43 -6.37
N PHE A 1052 -7.11 -1.18 -5.85
CA PHE A 1052 -6.86 0.06 -5.12
C PHE A 1052 -6.91 1.27 -6.06
N THR A 1053 -7.49 2.37 -5.57
CA THR A 1053 -7.69 3.65 -6.29
C THR A 1053 -6.86 4.77 -5.68
N SER A 1054 -6.39 4.58 -4.45
CA SER A 1054 -5.38 5.40 -3.77
C SER A 1054 -4.61 4.51 -2.78
N PRO A 1055 -3.65 5.04 -1.99
CA PRO A 1055 -2.99 4.25 -0.97
C PRO A 1055 -3.93 3.65 0.09
N THR A 1056 -5.16 4.18 0.26
CA THR A 1056 -6.10 3.75 1.31
C THR A 1056 -7.51 3.40 0.80
N THR A 1057 -7.83 3.68 -0.46
CA THR A 1057 -9.16 3.42 -1.05
C THR A 1057 -9.10 2.37 -2.15
N PHE A 1058 -10.21 1.65 -2.35
CA PHE A 1058 -10.33 0.62 -3.38
C PHE A 1058 -11.75 0.49 -3.93
N VAL A 1059 -11.84 -0.12 -5.11
CA VAL A 1059 -13.06 -0.70 -5.68
C VAL A 1059 -12.96 -2.22 -5.54
N LEU A 1060 -14.02 -2.88 -5.07
CA LEU A 1060 -14.12 -4.35 -5.16
C LEU A 1060 -14.74 -4.72 -6.51
N ARG A 1061 -14.04 -5.52 -7.32
CA ARG A 1061 -14.45 -5.93 -8.66
C ARG A 1061 -14.94 -7.37 -8.68
N THR A 1062 -15.92 -7.65 -9.53
CA THR A 1062 -16.51 -8.97 -9.78
C THR A 1062 -15.83 -9.66 -10.97
N LYS A 1063 -15.99 -10.98 -11.13
CA LYS A 1063 -15.56 -11.72 -12.35
C LYS A 1063 -16.18 -11.15 -13.65
N SER A 1064 -17.38 -10.55 -13.58
CA SER A 1064 -18.04 -9.83 -14.68
C SER A 1064 -17.44 -8.45 -15.00
N TRP A 1065 -16.32 -8.06 -14.36
CA TRP A 1065 -15.70 -6.73 -14.45
C TRP A 1065 -16.64 -5.58 -14.09
N LYS A 1066 -17.63 -5.84 -13.25
CA LYS A 1066 -18.40 -4.80 -12.56
C LYS A 1066 -17.74 -4.46 -11.24
N ALA A 1067 -18.24 -3.42 -10.59
CA ALA A 1067 -17.82 -2.94 -9.28
C ALA A 1067 -18.97 -3.13 -8.26
N ILE A 1068 -18.63 -3.35 -7.00
CA ILE A 1068 -19.61 -3.21 -5.90
C ILE A 1068 -19.99 -1.73 -5.76
N ASP A 1069 -21.28 -1.45 -5.71
CA ASP A 1069 -21.86 -0.10 -5.80
C ASP A 1069 -22.96 0.08 -4.74
N MET A 1070 -22.94 1.23 -4.05
CA MET A 1070 -23.99 1.67 -3.12
C MET A 1070 -25.19 2.21 -3.89
N ARG A 1071 -26.24 1.39 -4.03
CA ARG A 1071 -27.34 1.57 -4.98
C ARG A 1071 -27.89 3.00 -5.04
N GLY A 1072 -27.79 3.61 -6.21
CA GLY A 1072 -28.30 4.96 -6.46
C GLY A 1072 -27.47 6.07 -5.79
N ALA A 1073 -26.18 5.81 -5.53
CA ALA A 1073 -25.24 6.73 -4.88
C ALA A 1073 -25.66 7.21 -3.48
N LYS A 1074 -26.50 6.46 -2.77
CA LYS A 1074 -27.01 6.80 -1.42
C LYS A 1074 -26.01 6.50 -0.29
N ILE A 1075 -24.77 6.99 -0.43
CA ILE A 1075 -23.62 6.62 0.40
C ILE A 1075 -23.78 6.91 1.91
N ASN A 1076 -24.72 7.78 2.30
CA ASN A 1076 -24.95 8.20 3.69
C ASN A 1076 -26.22 7.60 4.32
N SER A 1077 -26.99 6.79 3.59
CA SER A 1077 -28.28 6.26 4.06
C SER A 1077 -28.17 4.83 4.56
N ASN A 1078 -28.43 4.63 5.86
CA ASN A 1078 -28.59 3.31 6.48
C ASN A 1078 -29.60 2.46 5.68
N GLY A 1079 -29.23 1.21 5.37
CA GLY A 1079 -30.07 0.27 4.65
C GLY A 1079 -29.96 0.33 3.13
N THR A 1080 -29.06 1.14 2.58
CA THR A 1080 -28.78 1.15 1.14
C THR A 1080 -28.15 -0.18 0.72
N ASP A 1081 -28.80 -0.91 -0.18
CA ASP A 1081 -28.29 -2.15 -0.79
C ASP A 1081 -26.92 -1.94 -1.44
N LEU A 1082 -26.03 -2.93 -1.32
CA LEU A 1082 -24.95 -3.11 -2.28
C LEU A 1082 -25.39 -3.97 -3.46
N VAL A 1083 -24.99 -3.53 -4.65
CA VAL A 1083 -25.24 -4.20 -5.93
C VAL A 1083 -23.94 -4.28 -6.73
N GLU A 1084 -23.89 -5.10 -7.77
CA GLU A 1084 -22.88 -4.90 -8.82
C GLU A 1084 -23.35 -3.83 -9.83
N TRP A 1085 -22.42 -3.03 -10.35
CA TRP A 1085 -22.69 -2.01 -11.37
C TRP A 1085 -21.47 -1.78 -12.26
N ASP A 1086 -21.67 -1.25 -13.47
CA ASP A 1086 -20.57 -0.82 -14.33
C ASP A 1086 -19.61 0.11 -13.59
N THR A 1087 -18.31 -0.18 -13.69
CA THR A 1087 -17.29 0.57 -12.95
C THR A 1087 -17.17 1.99 -13.49
N ASN A 1088 -17.41 2.95 -12.59
CA ASN A 1088 -17.36 4.38 -12.86
C ASN A 1088 -16.50 5.14 -11.83
N TYR A 1089 -15.92 4.44 -10.85
CA TYR A 1089 -15.05 4.98 -9.79
C TYR A 1089 -15.67 6.09 -8.93
N SER A 1090 -16.98 6.30 -9.01
CA SER A 1090 -17.70 7.31 -8.23
C SER A 1090 -17.63 7.01 -6.72
N PRO A 1091 -17.96 7.98 -5.84
CA PRO A 1091 -18.05 7.74 -4.41
C PRO A 1091 -18.92 6.54 -4.00
N ALA A 1092 -19.86 6.11 -4.85
CA ALA A 1092 -20.70 4.93 -4.64
C ALA A 1092 -19.93 3.59 -4.69
N GLN A 1093 -18.76 3.55 -5.32
CA GLN A 1093 -17.96 2.34 -5.58
C GLN A 1093 -16.65 2.29 -4.79
N GLN A 1094 -16.40 3.28 -3.94
CA GLN A 1094 -15.11 3.54 -3.31
C GLN A 1094 -15.18 3.18 -1.81
N PHE A 1095 -14.29 2.30 -1.37
CA PHE A 1095 -14.27 1.76 -0.02
C PHE A 1095 -12.89 1.89 0.63
N GLN A 1096 -12.83 1.79 1.96
CA GLN A 1096 -11.60 1.73 2.77
C GLN A 1096 -11.64 0.49 3.66
N LEU A 1097 -10.47 -0.12 3.89
CA LEU A 1097 -10.34 -1.19 4.89
C LEU A 1097 -9.87 -0.57 6.22
N ILE A 1098 -10.64 -0.80 7.28
CA ILE A 1098 -10.29 -0.39 8.65
C ILE A 1098 -9.98 -1.65 9.45
N TYR A 1099 -8.80 -1.74 10.06
CA TYR A 1099 -8.44 -2.89 10.90
C TYR A 1099 -9.49 -3.08 12.02
N ALA A 1100 -10.10 -4.27 12.13
CA ALA A 1100 -11.17 -4.54 13.09
C ALA A 1100 -10.68 -5.16 14.42
N ASP A 1101 -9.48 -5.74 14.41
CA ASP A 1101 -8.80 -6.36 15.53
C ASP A 1101 -7.27 -6.08 15.46
N GLY A 1102 -6.52 -6.60 16.43
CA GLY A 1102 -5.07 -6.42 16.54
C GLY A 1102 -4.60 -5.00 16.94
N PRO A 1103 -3.27 -4.76 16.96
CA PRO A 1103 -2.67 -3.50 17.42
C PRO A 1103 -2.91 -2.31 16.47
N ASN A 1104 -3.49 -2.56 15.30
CA ASN A 1104 -3.88 -1.54 14.34
C ASN A 1104 -5.39 -1.24 14.35
N LYS A 1105 -6.18 -1.86 15.23
CA LYS A 1105 -7.63 -1.68 15.32
C LYS A 1105 -8.04 -0.20 15.22
N GLY A 1106 -8.96 0.10 14.31
CA GLY A 1106 -9.45 1.45 14.02
C GLY A 1106 -8.61 2.26 13.03
N LYS A 1107 -7.39 1.84 12.68
CA LYS A 1107 -6.56 2.48 11.65
C LYS A 1107 -6.99 2.06 10.25
N VAL A 1108 -6.71 2.90 9.26
CA VAL A 1108 -6.94 2.60 7.83
C VAL A 1108 -5.78 1.77 7.28
N PHE A 1109 -6.06 0.71 6.55
CA PHE A 1109 -5.06 -0.10 5.83
C PHE A 1109 -4.39 0.70 4.71
N ASN A 1110 -3.08 0.55 4.52
CA ASN A 1110 -2.37 1.21 3.43
C ASN A 1110 -1.80 0.20 2.42
N PHE A 1111 -2.43 0.12 1.24
CA PHE A 1111 -2.06 -0.80 0.16
C PHE A 1111 -0.61 -0.64 -0.33
N LEU A 1112 0.00 0.54 -0.19
CA LEU A 1112 1.38 0.79 -0.65
C LEU A 1112 2.44 0.59 0.43
N LYS A 1113 2.08 0.72 1.72
CA LYS A 1113 3.02 0.70 2.85
C LYS A 1113 3.03 -0.62 3.61
N ASP A 1114 1.87 -1.25 3.77
CA ASP A 1114 1.69 -2.43 4.63
C ASP A 1114 1.93 -3.73 3.83
N LYS A 1115 3.09 -3.82 3.15
CA LYS A 1115 3.53 -4.95 2.31
C LYS A 1115 4.43 -5.94 3.03
#